data_AF-A0A7V4M5N4-F1
#
_entry.id   AF-A0A7V4M5N4-F1
#
_cell.length_a   1.000
_cell.length_b   1.000
_cell.length_c   1.000
_cell.angle_alpha   90.00
_cell.angle_beta   90.00
_cell.angle_gamma   90.00
#
_symmetry.space_group_name_H-M   'P 1'
#
loop_
_entity.id
_entity.type
_entity.pdbx_description
1 polymer ?
#
loop_
_entity_poly.entity_id
_entity_poly.type
_entity_poly.pdbx_seq_one_letter_code
_entity_poly.pdbx_strand_id
1 'polypeptide(L)'
;MKRATVALLLSVGVLGAGAGVDAAVLSGQPVALREPPSSPWVRDRHTTLLAHFDAPDHSDADYARVHRAEVGFRSDPSAPGRFGGGVAVSGANGYVMYAGLDNIGRWRGTVEFWAKSRTNPPIWNDGKTRWLFLAFPERAGFAPHEGMAPYPMGVFKSASNELVFTVAQKATARYALGVALSGDDGWQLRLPAAGPRPDAWRHILISYDLRPPGRLWLLVDGQGTTAPLGLPPDAPAPNPGYQILFGGVSALPGDAVLASDCDLDELRIQEVTVADRLKDARTAARPAIDEAQLLECEDTVRATIDKLLALQRHGGWHDYYQFPTYEPAEWGWFGRGVNLWFTANAQIGNLLLRAWRIWDDDRYLDGAMDLARMLAETQFPMGGWNYHYAYTRGKYLPSSDRVYIAQAMQSNPIRFLVFLGGLTGDARAKATVRRAMEFHLQAQAPAGWWGWEAYPMAHKGPFGHPALNDAVTPQAMQDLFVMYWLLRDPRAIDAIHRGAEWILAAQLGPPTYGWADQYDEKNQPVWMRNFEPPAVSMQAVGAVIPALTMMYDLTGDARYLAPLRKCLAWLDSVPEKDRGWLWYDPQTQRPVVAYHNEMLPVDHPKAVQEIIPRLADHYGVKAPWPADAIRDALAARQGGPLFPSASGWKPRKAFAEERLDPTRAAEAFRHNARSEALTRLKAWLAGRPAPGLVVESRDYGRQFDPMEAARLAGQLLDAVEAARVALADLPADRQPRFHPGVWGPWVYAFPDVDLYNLPRPGGARP
;
A
#
# COMPACT_ATOMS: atom_id res chain seq x y z
N MET A 1 22.39 9.14 59.16
CA MET A 1 21.22 9.85 59.73
C MET A 1 19.97 8.99 59.52
N LYS A 2 19.05 9.05 60.49
CA LYS A 2 18.08 8.00 60.86
C LYS A 2 16.95 7.76 59.85
N ARG A 3 16.50 6.50 59.85
CA ARG A 3 15.26 5.91 59.31
C ARG A 3 14.03 6.79 59.56
N ALA A 4 13.11 6.82 58.59
CA ALA A 4 11.70 7.07 58.82
C ALA A 4 10.86 6.08 58.00
N THR A 5 10.45 5.01 58.68
CA THR A 5 9.36 4.11 58.30
C THR A 5 8.05 4.87 58.49
N VAL A 6 7.22 4.98 57.46
CA VAL A 6 5.82 5.39 57.62
C VAL A 6 4.94 4.23 57.14
N ALA A 7 4.40 3.51 58.12
CA ALA A 7 3.23 2.69 57.97
C ALA A 7 2.00 3.62 57.99
N LEU A 8 1.07 3.45 57.04
CA LEU A 8 -0.26 4.01 57.15
C LEU A 8 -1.29 2.90 56.89
N LEU A 9 -1.85 2.41 57.99
CA LEU A 9 -3.12 1.71 58.08
C LEU A 9 -4.23 2.76 58.26
N LEU A 10 -5.46 2.37 57.87
CA LEU A 10 -6.77 3.08 57.96
C LEU A 10 -7.24 3.61 56.59
N SER A 11 -8.46 3.35 56.09
CA SER A 11 -9.69 2.82 56.71
C SER A 11 -10.63 2.35 55.60
N VAL A 12 -11.38 1.27 55.85
CA VAL A 12 -12.49 0.81 54.98
C VAL A 12 -13.63 1.81 55.06
N GLY A 13 -13.89 2.51 53.95
CA GLY A 13 -15.06 3.36 53.76
C GLY A 13 -15.97 2.76 52.69
N VAL A 14 -17.18 2.37 53.10
CA VAL A 14 -18.29 2.02 52.20
C VAL A 14 -18.64 3.27 51.39
N LEU A 15 -18.40 3.23 50.08
CA LEU A 15 -18.91 4.23 49.13
C LEU A 15 -19.66 3.50 48.00
N GLY A 16 -20.86 4.03 47.74
CA GLY A 16 -21.91 3.39 46.96
C GLY A 16 -21.62 3.19 45.48
N ALA A 17 -22.55 2.49 44.84
CA ALA A 17 -22.62 2.29 43.39
C ALA A 17 -22.40 3.62 42.65
N GLY A 18 -21.26 3.74 41.95
CA GLY A 18 -20.95 4.94 41.16
C GLY A 18 -19.50 5.46 41.20
N ALA A 19 -18.50 4.70 41.68
CA ALA A 19 -17.09 5.06 41.50
C ALA A 19 -16.45 4.20 40.39
N GLY A 20 -16.21 4.83 39.23
CA GLY A 20 -15.83 4.16 37.99
C GLY A 20 -14.43 3.57 37.97
N VAL A 21 -14.28 2.48 37.22
CA VAL A 21 -13.03 1.77 36.87
C VAL A 21 -12.14 2.62 35.91
N ASP A 22 -12.27 3.94 35.96
CA ASP A 22 -12.27 4.74 34.73
C ASP A 22 -11.22 5.84 34.60
N ALA A 23 -10.72 6.39 35.71
CA ALA A 23 -9.67 7.43 35.65
C ALA A 23 -8.24 6.86 35.68
N ALA A 24 -8.05 5.63 36.20
CA ALA A 24 -6.74 5.15 36.62
C ALA A 24 -5.78 4.75 35.49
N VAL A 25 -6.29 4.09 34.45
CA VAL A 25 -5.53 3.70 33.24
C VAL A 25 -4.93 4.92 32.52
N LEU A 26 -5.52 6.11 32.72
CA LEU A 26 -5.16 7.38 32.06
C LEU A 26 -4.40 8.37 32.97
N SER A 27 -4.43 8.20 34.31
CA SER A 27 -3.96 9.22 35.27
C SER A 27 -2.84 8.78 36.23
N GLY A 28 -2.30 7.55 36.11
CA GLY A 28 -1.20 7.08 36.96
C GLY A 28 -1.61 6.46 38.29
N GLN A 29 -2.85 5.98 38.40
CA GLN A 29 -3.35 5.19 39.53
C GLN A 29 -3.26 3.67 39.22
N PRO A 30 -3.39 2.78 40.23
CA PRO A 30 -3.44 1.33 40.02
C PRO A 30 -4.49 0.94 38.96
N VAL A 31 -4.10 0.10 38.02
CA VAL A 31 -4.88 -0.28 36.84
C VAL A 31 -5.68 -1.54 37.17
N ALA A 32 -7.00 -1.52 37.00
CA ALA A 32 -7.86 -2.66 37.25
C ALA A 32 -8.74 -2.98 36.02
N LEU A 33 -8.69 -4.20 35.51
CA LEU A 33 -9.72 -4.77 34.64
C LEU A 33 -10.93 -5.14 35.51
N ARG A 34 -12.13 -5.04 34.92
CA ARG A 34 -13.39 -5.31 35.63
C ARG A 34 -13.45 -6.74 36.16
N GLU A 35 -13.08 -7.71 35.32
CA GLU A 35 -12.85 -9.12 35.65
C GLU A 35 -11.82 -9.71 34.66
N PRO A 36 -11.00 -10.71 35.06
CA PRO A 36 -10.16 -11.45 34.13
C PRO A 36 -11.01 -12.29 33.16
N PRO A 37 -10.49 -12.60 31.94
CA PRO A 37 -11.21 -13.41 30.97
C PRO A 37 -11.66 -14.76 31.56
N SER A 38 -12.88 -15.17 31.24
CA SER A 38 -13.49 -16.41 31.75
C SER A 38 -13.75 -17.46 30.67
N SER A 39 -13.42 -17.15 29.41
CA SER A 39 -13.54 -18.01 28.23
C SER A 39 -12.30 -17.84 27.34
N PRO A 40 -12.05 -18.78 26.39
CA PRO A 40 -11.10 -18.55 25.30
C PRO A 40 -11.33 -17.20 24.63
N TRP A 41 -10.24 -16.59 24.15
CA TRP A 41 -10.35 -15.35 23.39
C TRP A 41 -10.92 -15.61 22.01
N VAL A 42 -11.55 -14.58 21.46
CA VAL A 42 -11.98 -14.58 20.06
C VAL A 42 -11.22 -13.47 19.37
N ARG A 43 -10.84 -13.71 18.12
CA ARG A 43 -10.25 -12.69 17.26
C ARG A 43 -11.19 -11.49 17.14
N ASP A 44 -10.64 -10.30 17.31
CA ASP A 44 -11.26 -9.03 16.92
C ASP A 44 -10.38 -8.31 15.89
N ARG A 45 -10.86 -7.17 15.36
CA ARG A 45 -10.16 -6.34 14.37
C ARG A 45 -8.81 -5.77 14.80
N HIS A 46 -8.50 -5.82 16.09
CA HIS A 46 -7.20 -5.40 16.61
C HIS A 46 -6.26 -6.59 16.86
N THR A 47 -6.76 -7.82 16.83
CA THR A 47 -5.95 -9.03 16.97
C THR A 47 -5.00 -9.17 15.79
N THR A 48 -3.70 -9.21 16.12
CA THR A 48 -2.62 -9.41 15.16
C THR A 48 -2.05 -10.82 15.25
N LEU A 49 -2.09 -11.48 16.41
CA LEU A 49 -1.72 -12.88 16.59
C LEU A 49 -2.58 -13.50 17.70
N LEU A 50 -3.03 -14.74 17.49
CA LEU A 50 -3.82 -15.50 18.46
C LEU A 50 -3.40 -16.97 18.45
N ALA A 51 -2.92 -17.50 19.57
CA ALA A 51 -2.58 -18.90 19.72
C ALA A 51 -3.37 -19.52 20.88
N HIS A 52 -4.23 -20.48 20.56
CA HIS A 52 -5.04 -21.22 21.53
C HIS A 52 -4.33 -22.44 22.10
N PHE A 53 -3.30 -22.97 21.42
CA PHE A 53 -2.56 -24.15 21.86
C PHE A 53 -3.42 -25.42 22.05
N ASP A 54 -4.56 -25.51 21.36
CA ASP A 54 -5.50 -26.62 21.51
C ASP A 54 -5.10 -27.91 20.79
N ALA A 55 -4.14 -27.83 19.87
CA ALA A 55 -3.70 -29.00 19.13
C ALA A 55 -2.71 -29.85 19.96
N PRO A 56 -2.88 -31.19 20.00
CA PRO A 56 -2.11 -32.04 20.91
C PRO A 56 -0.65 -32.25 20.50
N ASP A 57 -0.30 -31.96 19.25
CA ASP A 57 1.00 -32.25 18.64
C ASP A 57 1.68 -31.00 18.04
N HIS A 58 1.07 -29.82 18.14
CA HIS A 58 1.63 -28.55 17.67
C HIS A 58 0.99 -27.33 18.38
N SER A 59 1.64 -26.19 18.34
CA SER A 59 1.25 -24.91 18.96
C SER A 59 1.05 -23.82 17.90
N ASP A 60 0.13 -24.03 16.97
CA ASP A 60 -0.12 -23.07 15.90
C ASP A 60 -0.65 -21.72 16.45
N ALA A 61 -0.25 -20.64 15.80
CA ALA A 61 -0.80 -19.31 16.00
C ALA A 61 -1.53 -18.83 14.75
N ASP A 62 -2.80 -18.50 14.90
CA ASP A 62 -3.57 -17.78 13.90
C ASP A 62 -3.00 -16.37 13.73
N TYR A 63 -3.06 -15.86 12.50
CA TYR A 63 -2.59 -14.52 12.11
C TYR A 63 -1.08 -14.26 12.22
N ALA A 64 -0.27 -15.28 12.50
CA ALA A 64 1.18 -15.15 12.39
C ALA A 64 1.59 -14.68 10.98
N ARG A 65 2.42 -13.62 10.89
CA ARG A 65 2.70 -12.93 9.61
C ARG A 65 3.45 -13.76 8.56
N VAL A 66 4.19 -14.78 8.98
CA VAL A 66 4.99 -15.62 8.06
C VAL A 66 4.36 -16.99 7.92
N HIS A 67 4.31 -17.73 9.04
CA HIS A 67 3.76 -19.06 9.12
C HIS A 67 3.06 -19.21 10.46
N ARG A 68 1.96 -19.95 10.45
CA ARG A 68 1.20 -20.30 11.67
C ARG A 68 1.96 -21.23 12.61
N ALA A 69 2.83 -22.08 12.06
CA ALA A 69 3.57 -23.09 12.81
C ALA A 69 4.63 -22.45 13.70
N GLU A 70 4.72 -22.93 14.94
CA GLU A 70 5.80 -22.54 15.83
C GLU A 70 7.13 -23.21 15.46
N VAL A 71 8.20 -22.69 16.05
CA VAL A 71 9.43 -23.44 16.30
C VAL A 71 9.54 -23.65 17.80
N GLY A 72 9.39 -24.89 18.26
CA GLY A 72 9.49 -25.25 19.67
C GLY A 72 10.83 -25.91 20.02
N PHE A 73 11.34 -25.61 21.22
CA PHE A 73 12.42 -26.39 21.83
C PHE A 73 12.05 -26.67 23.28
N ARG A 74 12.07 -27.94 23.71
CA ARG A 74 11.60 -28.36 25.04
C ARG A 74 10.22 -27.79 25.40
N SER A 75 9.39 -27.63 24.37
CA SER A 75 7.96 -27.39 24.48
C SER A 75 7.22 -28.72 24.37
N ASP A 76 6.07 -28.81 25.02
CA ASP A 76 5.16 -29.95 24.95
C ASP A 76 3.73 -29.42 24.69
N PRO A 77 3.23 -29.52 23.44
CA PRO A 77 1.90 -29.04 23.05
C PRO A 77 0.75 -29.92 23.55
N SER A 78 1.05 -31.05 24.23
CA SER A 78 0.02 -31.91 24.81
C SER A 78 -0.39 -31.48 26.23
N ALA A 79 0.20 -30.40 26.74
CA ALA A 79 -0.05 -29.92 28.10
C ALA A 79 -1.49 -29.45 28.28
N PRO A 80 -2.08 -29.59 29.48
CA PRO A 80 -3.40 -29.05 29.75
C PRO A 80 -3.36 -27.51 29.82
N GLY A 81 -4.31 -26.86 29.16
CA GLY A 81 -4.48 -25.40 29.22
C GLY A 81 -5.44 -24.92 30.29
N ARG A 82 -5.64 -23.61 30.29
CA ARG A 82 -6.69 -22.92 31.04
C ARG A 82 -8.07 -23.21 30.44
N PHE A 83 -8.16 -23.30 29.12
CA PHE A 83 -9.42 -23.48 28.38
C PHE A 83 -9.42 -24.64 27.37
N GLY A 84 -8.57 -25.64 27.53
CA GLY A 84 -8.51 -26.77 26.61
C GLY A 84 -7.12 -27.38 26.59
N GLY A 85 -6.51 -27.42 25.41
CA GLY A 85 -5.10 -27.70 25.27
C GLY A 85 -4.25 -26.51 25.70
N GLY A 86 -2.95 -26.71 25.76
CA GLY A 86 -1.97 -25.73 26.21
C GLY A 86 -0.58 -26.18 25.78
N VAL A 87 0.42 -25.35 26.06
CA VAL A 87 1.81 -25.71 25.80
C VAL A 87 2.64 -25.59 27.06
N ALA A 88 3.32 -26.67 27.44
CA ALA A 88 4.28 -26.62 28.52
C ALA A 88 5.66 -26.23 27.97
N VAL A 89 6.34 -25.30 28.63
CA VAL A 89 7.71 -24.93 28.32
C VAL A 89 8.58 -25.18 29.54
N SER A 90 9.64 -25.98 29.39
CA SER A 90 10.46 -26.40 30.53
C SER A 90 11.94 -26.61 30.22
N GLY A 91 12.75 -26.65 31.28
CA GLY A 91 14.17 -27.00 31.20
C GLY A 91 15.04 -25.91 30.55
N ALA A 92 16.34 -26.18 30.45
CA ALA A 92 17.27 -25.21 29.88
C ALA A 92 16.96 -24.92 28.40
N ASN A 93 16.80 -23.64 28.07
CA ASN A 93 16.56 -23.06 26.76
C ASN A 93 15.19 -23.39 26.18
N GLY A 94 14.23 -23.85 26.97
CA GLY A 94 12.91 -24.21 26.44
C GLY A 94 12.11 -22.98 26.01
N TYR A 95 11.46 -23.02 24.83
CA TYR A 95 10.61 -21.97 24.25
C TYR A 95 9.59 -22.50 23.25
N VAL A 96 8.58 -21.68 22.96
CA VAL A 96 7.77 -21.66 21.74
C VAL A 96 8.09 -20.37 20.99
N MET A 97 8.40 -20.44 19.69
CA MET A 97 8.83 -19.27 18.92
C MET A 97 7.98 -19.08 17.67
N TYR A 98 7.59 -17.82 17.42
CA TYR A 98 7.04 -17.37 16.16
C TYR A 98 7.96 -16.33 15.54
N ALA A 99 8.04 -16.31 14.22
CA ALA A 99 8.76 -15.25 13.51
C ALA A 99 8.22 -13.87 13.86
N GLY A 100 6.90 -13.77 14.15
CA GLY A 100 6.18 -12.59 14.62
C GLY A 100 6.16 -11.42 13.64
N LEU A 101 7.31 -10.98 13.15
CA LEU A 101 7.47 -9.80 12.30
C LEU A 101 6.59 -8.65 12.86
N ASP A 102 5.71 -8.07 12.05
CA ASP A 102 4.82 -6.98 12.49
C ASP A 102 3.52 -7.47 13.14
N ASN A 103 3.52 -8.66 13.76
CA ASN A 103 2.48 -9.04 14.75
C ASN A 103 2.63 -8.20 16.03
N ILE A 104 3.85 -7.82 16.43
CA ILE A 104 4.08 -6.85 17.50
C ILE A 104 4.13 -5.47 16.86
N GLY A 105 3.11 -4.64 17.13
CA GLY A 105 3.06 -3.28 16.60
C GLY A 105 4.24 -2.44 17.10
N ARG A 106 5.06 -1.91 16.19
CA ARG A 106 6.29 -1.18 16.58
C ARG A 106 6.04 0.01 17.51
N TRP A 107 4.92 0.71 17.37
CA TRP A 107 4.60 1.90 18.17
C TRP A 107 3.78 1.62 19.42
N ARG A 108 2.87 0.66 19.34
CA ARG A 108 1.95 0.35 20.42
C ARG A 108 1.42 -1.06 20.26
N GLY A 109 1.00 -1.62 21.38
CA GLY A 109 0.29 -2.88 21.37
C GLY A 109 0.01 -3.39 22.76
N THR A 110 -0.55 -4.59 22.80
CA THR A 110 -0.83 -5.31 24.03
C THR A 110 -0.60 -6.79 23.79
N VAL A 111 0.11 -7.43 24.73
CA VAL A 111 0.32 -8.88 24.76
C VAL A 111 -0.31 -9.39 26.05
N GLU A 112 -1.07 -10.46 25.94
CA GLU A 112 -1.70 -11.10 27.09
C GLU A 112 -1.70 -12.62 26.92
N PHE A 113 -1.57 -13.31 28.05
CA PHE A 113 -1.56 -14.76 28.10
C PHE A 113 -1.84 -15.33 29.49
N TRP A 114 -2.04 -16.64 29.54
CA TRP A 114 -2.18 -17.40 30.78
C TRP A 114 -0.95 -18.25 31.07
N ALA A 115 -0.56 -18.31 32.35
CA ALA A 115 0.56 -19.13 32.81
C ALA A 115 0.24 -19.84 34.13
N LYS A 116 0.66 -21.09 34.26
CA LYS A 116 0.57 -21.88 35.49
C LYS A 116 1.89 -22.56 35.77
N SER A 117 2.35 -22.52 37.03
CA SER A 117 3.61 -23.14 37.44
C SER A 117 3.55 -24.66 37.33
N ARG A 118 4.63 -25.28 36.82
CA ARG A 118 4.85 -26.74 36.85
C ARG A 118 5.80 -27.19 37.97
N THR A 119 6.38 -26.24 38.69
CA THR A 119 7.37 -26.51 39.74
C THR A 119 6.75 -26.47 41.13
N ASN A 120 7.40 -27.16 42.07
CA ASN A 120 7.11 -27.10 43.50
C ASN A 120 8.42 -26.82 44.26
N PRO A 121 8.57 -25.69 44.97
CA PRO A 121 7.57 -24.62 45.13
C PRO A 121 7.27 -23.90 43.80
N PRO A 122 6.10 -23.25 43.67
CA PRO A 122 5.71 -22.60 42.42
C PRO A 122 6.66 -21.50 41.99
N ILE A 123 6.79 -21.30 40.68
CA ILE A 123 7.72 -20.31 40.10
C ILE A 123 7.52 -18.90 40.67
N TRP A 124 6.30 -18.56 41.08
CA TRP A 124 5.94 -17.25 41.60
C TRP A 124 6.62 -16.91 42.93
N ASN A 125 7.15 -17.91 43.65
CA ASN A 125 7.81 -17.72 44.94
C ASN A 125 9.14 -18.49 45.08
N ASP A 126 9.71 -19.03 43.99
CA ASP A 126 10.88 -19.91 44.03
C ASP A 126 12.24 -19.18 44.17
N GLY A 127 12.24 -17.85 44.25
CA GLY A 127 13.46 -17.04 44.35
C GLY A 127 14.36 -17.03 43.12
N LYS A 128 13.93 -17.59 41.98
CA LYS A 128 14.70 -17.64 40.72
C LYS A 128 14.20 -16.62 39.70
N THR A 129 15.05 -16.16 38.80
CA THR A 129 14.65 -15.31 37.67
C THR A 129 14.22 -16.19 36.49
N ARG A 130 13.06 -15.93 35.89
CA ARG A 130 12.43 -16.77 34.84
C ARG A 130 11.76 -15.95 33.75
N TRP A 131 12.09 -16.20 32.49
CA TRP A 131 11.40 -15.60 31.36
C TRP A 131 10.00 -16.21 31.17
N LEU A 132 9.03 -15.39 30.75
CA LEU A 132 7.69 -15.84 30.37
C LEU A 132 7.35 -15.44 28.93
N PHE A 133 7.79 -14.25 28.52
CA PHE A 133 7.57 -13.72 27.19
C PHE A 133 8.72 -12.82 26.78
N LEU A 134 9.10 -12.86 25.51
CA LEU A 134 10.10 -11.99 24.92
C LEU A 134 9.68 -11.63 23.49
N ALA A 135 9.68 -10.35 23.16
CA ALA A 135 9.58 -9.82 21.81
C ALA A 135 10.91 -9.13 21.48
N PHE A 136 11.60 -9.65 20.48
CA PHE A 136 12.92 -9.19 20.09
C PHE A 136 12.91 -8.74 18.62
N PRO A 137 13.31 -7.50 18.29
CA PRO A 137 13.30 -7.08 16.90
C PRO A 137 14.38 -7.81 16.11
N GLU A 138 14.04 -8.24 14.90
CA GLU A 138 14.90 -8.94 13.96
C GLU A 138 16.18 -8.16 13.66
N ARG A 139 16.10 -6.82 13.67
CA ARG A 139 17.23 -5.91 13.44
C ARG A 139 17.95 -5.46 14.72
N ALA A 140 17.61 -5.98 15.90
CA ALA A 140 18.35 -5.63 17.10
C ALA A 140 19.80 -6.14 16.98
N GLY A 141 20.78 -5.29 17.31
CA GLY A 141 22.22 -5.59 17.13
C GLY A 141 22.84 -5.10 15.82
N PHE A 142 22.04 -4.72 14.81
CA PHE A 142 22.54 -3.91 13.72
C PHE A 142 22.79 -2.47 14.24
N ALA A 143 23.76 -1.76 13.67
CA ALA A 143 23.86 -0.33 13.93
C ALA A 143 22.50 0.32 13.61
N PRO A 144 22.10 1.42 14.29
CA PRO A 144 20.91 2.20 13.95
C PRO A 144 21.05 2.86 12.56
N HIS A 145 21.27 2.06 11.52
CA HIS A 145 21.17 2.48 10.15
C HIS A 145 19.70 2.83 9.94
N GLU A 146 19.44 4.09 9.61
CA GLU A 146 18.11 4.71 9.46
C GLU A 146 17.51 5.37 10.71
N GLY A 147 18.26 5.47 11.83
CA GLY A 147 17.81 6.27 12.98
C GLY A 147 16.64 5.65 13.77
N MET A 148 16.45 4.33 13.66
CA MET A 148 15.46 3.57 14.43
C MET A 148 16.09 2.96 15.70
N ALA A 149 15.28 2.69 16.73
CA ALA A 149 15.70 2.17 18.03
C ALA A 149 15.12 0.77 18.30
N PRO A 150 15.92 -0.19 18.81
CA PRO A 150 15.53 -1.59 18.86
C PRO A 150 14.50 -1.96 19.93
N TYR A 151 13.99 -1.05 20.77
CA TYR A 151 13.12 -1.32 21.94
C TYR A 151 12.73 -2.79 22.24
N PRO A 152 13.63 -3.65 22.74
CA PRO A 152 13.26 -5.04 23.02
C PRO A 152 12.36 -5.10 24.25
N MET A 153 11.36 -5.97 24.20
CA MET A 153 10.30 -6.03 25.21
C MET A 153 10.21 -7.42 25.81
N GLY A 154 10.08 -7.53 27.12
CA GLY A 154 9.98 -8.85 27.74
C GLY A 154 9.32 -8.83 29.10
N VAL A 155 8.77 -9.99 29.48
CA VAL A 155 8.18 -10.24 30.78
C VAL A 155 8.91 -11.39 31.44
N PHE A 156 9.42 -11.14 32.65
CA PHE A 156 10.06 -12.15 33.46
C PHE A 156 9.62 -12.05 34.92
N LYS A 157 9.68 -13.16 35.63
CA LYS A 157 9.60 -13.21 37.08
C LYS A 157 11.02 -13.06 37.65
N SER A 158 11.24 -12.15 38.61
CA SER A 158 12.54 -11.87 39.21
C SER A 158 12.88 -12.81 40.38
N ALA A 159 14.16 -12.84 40.77
CA ALA A 159 14.59 -13.49 42.02
C ALA A 159 13.93 -12.89 43.29
N SER A 160 13.49 -11.62 43.24
CA SER A 160 12.69 -10.96 44.28
C SER A 160 11.21 -11.36 44.28
N ASN A 161 10.79 -12.30 43.43
CA ASN A 161 9.40 -12.74 43.29
C ASN A 161 8.45 -11.62 42.82
N GLU A 162 8.95 -10.77 41.93
CA GLU A 162 8.17 -9.75 41.22
C GLU A 162 8.02 -10.16 39.75
N LEU A 163 6.86 -9.90 39.15
CA LEU A 163 6.70 -9.90 37.71
C LEU A 163 7.20 -8.55 37.17
N VAL A 164 8.10 -8.59 36.22
CA VAL A 164 8.76 -7.42 35.64
C VAL A 164 8.46 -7.36 34.15
N PHE A 165 7.84 -6.27 33.71
CA PHE A 165 7.76 -5.91 32.29
C PHE A 165 8.88 -4.92 31.99
N THR A 166 9.75 -5.25 31.05
CA THR A 166 10.88 -4.42 30.66
C THR A 166 10.78 -4.00 29.19
N VAL A 167 11.15 -2.75 28.92
CA VAL A 167 11.41 -2.21 27.58
C VAL A 167 12.82 -1.62 27.59
N ALA A 168 13.76 -2.30 26.93
CA ALA A 168 15.17 -1.90 26.92
C ALA A 168 15.48 -0.91 25.80
N GLN A 169 16.50 -0.07 25.95
CA GLN A 169 16.88 0.93 24.93
C GLN A 169 18.17 0.57 24.17
N LYS A 170 19.13 -0.12 24.79
CA LYS A 170 20.46 -0.36 24.19
C LYS A 170 20.81 -1.84 24.07
N ALA A 171 19.84 -2.73 24.23
CA ALA A 171 20.06 -4.16 24.05
C ALA A 171 20.52 -4.48 22.62
N THR A 172 21.68 -5.14 22.52
CA THR A 172 22.30 -5.56 21.25
C THR A 172 22.13 -7.08 21.07
N ALA A 173 21.68 -7.54 19.90
CA ALA A 173 21.82 -8.96 19.58
C ALA A 173 23.31 -9.32 19.45
N ARG A 174 23.70 -10.47 20.01
CA ARG A 174 24.95 -11.13 19.61
C ARG A 174 24.59 -12.43 18.90
N TYR A 175 25.19 -12.65 17.74
CA TYR A 175 24.91 -13.75 16.79
C TYR A 175 24.98 -15.17 17.38
N ALA A 176 25.55 -15.36 18.56
CA ALA A 176 25.58 -16.65 19.24
C ALA A 176 24.36 -16.81 20.17
N LEU A 177 23.17 -17.07 19.60
CA LEU A 177 21.92 -17.41 20.33
C LEU A 177 21.61 -16.51 21.54
N GLY A 178 22.09 -15.26 21.53
CA GLY A 178 22.47 -14.64 22.78
C GLY A 178 22.27 -13.14 22.84
N VAL A 179 21.06 -12.75 23.22
CA VAL A 179 20.74 -11.37 23.56
C VAL A 179 20.98 -11.20 25.05
N ALA A 180 21.95 -10.37 25.43
CA ALA A 180 22.01 -9.91 26.81
C ALA A 180 20.98 -8.78 26.99
N LEU A 181 19.81 -9.10 27.55
CA LEU A 181 18.91 -8.09 28.15
C LEU A 181 19.43 -7.75 29.55
N SER A 182 20.73 -7.45 29.66
CA SER A 182 21.38 -7.17 30.94
C SER A 182 21.66 -5.67 31.03
N GLY A 183 20.79 -4.96 31.73
CA GLY A 183 20.98 -3.55 32.04
C GLY A 183 19.73 -2.92 32.65
N ASP A 184 19.95 -1.88 33.47
CA ASP A 184 18.90 -0.95 33.90
C ASP A 184 18.63 0.11 32.82
N ASP A 185 18.97 -0.17 31.55
CA ASP A 185 18.92 0.75 30.43
C ASP A 185 17.54 0.73 29.76
N GLY A 186 16.57 1.37 30.41
CA GLY A 186 15.23 1.54 29.84
C GLY A 186 14.19 1.69 30.93
N TRP A 187 13.02 1.10 30.69
CA TRP A 187 11.88 1.22 31.60
C TRP A 187 11.42 -0.13 32.08
N GLN A 188 11.06 -0.18 33.37
CA GLN A 188 10.56 -1.38 34.01
C GLN A 188 9.29 -1.06 34.81
N LEU A 189 8.30 -1.93 34.68
CA LEU A 189 7.17 -2.02 35.59
C LEU A 189 7.28 -3.28 36.41
N ARG A 190 6.95 -3.19 37.71
CA ARG A 190 7.07 -4.30 38.66
C ARG A 190 5.77 -4.48 39.41
N LEU A 191 5.38 -5.74 39.61
CA LEU A 191 4.27 -6.15 40.47
C LEU A 191 4.66 -7.39 41.27
N PRO A 192 4.09 -7.61 42.47
CA PRO A 192 4.25 -8.88 43.16
C PRO A 192 3.79 -10.06 42.27
N ALA A 193 4.65 -11.07 42.09
CA ALA A 193 4.31 -12.25 41.30
C ALA A 193 3.36 -13.19 42.07
N ALA A 194 3.59 -13.32 43.39
CA ALA A 194 2.82 -14.17 44.27
C ALA A 194 1.38 -13.66 44.46
N GLY A 195 0.41 -14.48 44.06
CA GLY A 195 -1.00 -14.29 44.37
C GLY A 195 -1.46 -15.14 45.57
N PRO A 196 -2.74 -15.01 45.99
CA PRO A 196 -3.30 -15.82 47.08
C PRO A 196 -3.34 -17.33 46.76
N ARG A 197 -3.23 -17.72 45.47
CA ARG A 197 -3.20 -19.10 45.00
C ARG A 197 -2.01 -19.29 44.03
N PRO A 198 -0.81 -19.67 44.51
CA PRO A 198 0.38 -19.76 43.67
C PRO A 198 0.34 -20.93 42.66
N ASP A 199 -0.49 -21.96 42.89
CA ASP A 199 -0.66 -23.08 41.95
C ASP A 199 -1.75 -22.83 40.89
N ALA A 200 -2.45 -21.68 40.95
CA ALA A 200 -3.50 -21.35 40.01
C ALA A 200 -2.94 -20.78 38.70
N TRP A 201 -3.76 -20.84 37.65
CA TRP A 201 -3.54 -20.08 36.43
C TRP A 201 -3.52 -18.57 36.74
N ARG A 202 -2.56 -17.88 36.14
CA ARG A 202 -2.36 -16.43 36.26
C ARG A 202 -2.52 -15.79 34.89
N HIS A 203 -3.35 -14.77 34.80
CA HIS A 203 -3.49 -13.94 33.61
C HIS A 203 -2.45 -12.82 33.66
N ILE A 204 -1.62 -12.71 32.64
CA ILE A 204 -0.59 -11.68 32.52
C ILE A 204 -0.89 -10.84 31.30
N LEU A 205 -0.88 -9.52 31.46
CA LEU A 205 -1.08 -8.56 30.39
C LEU A 205 -0.03 -7.46 30.47
N ILE A 206 0.65 -7.23 29.35
CA ILE A 206 1.50 -6.06 29.12
C ILE A 206 0.96 -5.22 27.99
N SER A 207 1.06 -3.91 28.12
CA SER A 207 0.72 -2.98 27.06
C SER A 207 1.73 -1.85 27.01
N TYR A 208 1.93 -1.29 25.83
CA TYR A 208 2.95 -0.27 25.59
C TYR A 208 2.48 0.73 24.53
N ASP A 209 2.90 1.98 24.72
CA ASP A 209 2.84 3.05 23.74
C ASP A 209 4.22 3.73 23.74
N LEU A 210 4.96 3.59 22.64
CA LEU A 210 6.28 4.14 22.42
C LEU A 210 6.23 5.50 21.71
N ARG A 211 5.03 6.06 21.45
CA ARG A 211 4.90 7.42 20.89
C ARG A 211 5.11 8.45 22.01
N PRO A 212 5.95 9.48 21.82
CA PRO A 212 6.20 10.50 22.84
C PRO A 212 4.92 11.12 23.44
N PRO A 213 4.78 11.24 24.78
CA PRO A 213 5.78 10.92 25.81
C PRO A 213 5.85 9.43 26.21
N GLY A 214 4.97 8.61 25.68
CA GLY A 214 4.95 7.15 25.86
C GLY A 214 4.48 6.68 27.24
N ARG A 215 4.02 5.42 27.30
CA ARG A 215 3.49 4.81 28.52
C ARG A 215 3.52 3.29 28.45
N LEU A 216 3.72 2.65 29.60
CA LEU A 216 3.61 1.20 29.78
C LEU A 216 2.48 0.84 30.74
N TRP A 217 1.96 -0.37 30.61
CA TRP A 217 1.04 -1.01 31.55
C TRP A 217 1.47 -2.45 31.79
N LEU A 218 1.39 -2.90 33.05
CA LEU A 218 1.58 -4.28 33.45
C LEU A 218 0.45 -4.66 34.39
N LEU A 219 -0.24 -5.76 34.12
CA LEU A 219 -1.36 -6.28 34.89
C LEU A 219 -1.21 -7.78 35.12
N VAL A 220 -1.60 -8.23 36.32
CA VAL A 220 -1.70 -9.63 36.70
C VAL A 220 -3.08 -9.88 37.31
N ASP A 221 -3.80 -10.87 36.80
CA ASP A 221 -5.18 -11.19 37.19
C ASP A 221 -6.10 -9.96 37.18
N GLY A 222 -5.86 -9.09 36.19
CA GLY A 222 -6.60 -7.85 36.01
C GLY A 222 -6.20 -6.71 36.94
N GLN A 223 -5.23 -6.86 37.84
CA GLN A 223 -4.75 -5.78 38.71
C GLN A 223 -3.31 -5.40 38.34
N GLY A 224 -2.99 -4.11 38.33
CA GLY A 224 -1.67 -3.69 37.89
C GLY A 224 -1.32 -2.23 38.03
N THR A 225 -0.31 -1.81 37.25
CA THR A 225 0.32 -0.50 37.34
C THR A 225 0.66 0.05 35.94
N THR A 226 0.96 1.34 35.89
CA THR A 226 1.37 2.05 34.66
C THR A 226 2.45 3.07 34.99
N ALA A 227 3.37 3.31 34.04
CA ALA A 227 4.38 4.36 34.14
C ALA A 227 4.54 5.09 32.81
N PRO A 228 4.74 6.42 32.82
CA PRO A 228 5.14 7.15 31.63
C PRO A 228 6.57 6.77 31.23
N LEU A 229 6.86 6.83 29.93
CA LEU A 229 8.22 6.62 29.41
C LEU A 229 9.04 7.93 29.46
N GLY A 230 8.39 9.08 29.30
CA GLY A 230 9.07 10.37 29.21
C GLY A 230 9.89 10.51 27.92
N LEU A 231 9.50 9.81 26.86
CA LEU A 231 10.14 9.91 25.55
C LEU A 231 10.04 11.35 25.02
N PRO A 232 11.14 11.94 24.52
CA PRO A 232 11.10 13.28 23.96
C PRO A 232 10.38 13.30 22.60
N PRO A 233 9.82 14.43 22.15
CA PRO A 233 9.09 14.52 20.87
C PRO A 233 9.90 14.07 19.64
N ASP A 234 11.22 14.15 19.70
CA ASP A 234 12.18 13.77 18.66
C ASP A 234 12.79 12.37 18.88
N ALA A 235 12.19 11.55 19.75
CA ALA A 235 12.64 10.18 19.97
C ALA A 235 12.67 9.38 18.64
N PRO A 236 13.72 8.56 18.42
CA PRO A 236 13.82 7.72 17.23
C PRO A 236 12.66 6.72 17.15
N ALA A 237 12.25 6.39 15.93
CA ALA A 237 11.21 5.40 15.68
C ALA A 237 11.64 4.00 16.16
N PRO A 238 10.74 3.20 16.76
CA PRO A 238 11.02 1.81 17.08
C PRO A 238 11.35 0.96 15.84
N ASN A 239 12.28 0.02 15.97
CA ASN A 239 12.52 -1.00 14.95
C ASN A 239 11.25 -1.84 14.73
N PRO A 240 10.90 -2.14 13.48
CA PRO A 240 9.86 -3.10 13.16
C PRO A 240 10.37 -4.54 13.22
N GLY A 241 9.44 -5.48 12.99
CA GLY A 241 9.72 -6.90 12.83
C GLY A 241 10.22 -7.57 14.11
N TYR A 242 9.33 -8.10 14.96
CA TYR A 242 9.71 -8.79 16.19
C TYR A 242 9.59 -10.29 16.08
N GLN A 243 10.66 -11.00 16.44
CA GLN A 243 10.59 -12.39 16.84
C GLN A 243 9.90 -12.51 18.21
N ILE A 244 9.00 -13.47 18.33
CA ILE A 244 8.22 -13.72 19.54
C ILE A 244 8.69 -15.03 20.15
N LEU A 245 9.15 -14.99 21.39
CA LEU A 245 9.52 -16.16 22.18
C LEU A 245 8.61 -16.24 23.41
N PHE A 246 7.86 -17.34 23.51
CA PHE A 246 6.89 -17.61 24.55
C PHE A 246 7.38 -18.75 25.44
N GLY A 247 7.26 -18.58 26.76
CA GLY A 247 7.94 -19.41 27.76
C GLY A 247 9.42 -19.05 27.99
N GLY A 248 9.95 -18.11 27.21
CA GLY A 248 11.30 -17.55 27.38
C GLY A 248 12.42 -18.41 26.81
N VAL A 249 13.68 -18.00 26.95
CA VAL A 249 14.85 -18.84 26.64
C VAL A 249 15.79 -18.74 27.83
N SER A 250 16.18 -19.86 28.45
CA SER A 250 17.18 -19.79 29.52
C SER A 250 18.58 -19.53 28.96
N ALA A 251 19.46 -18.97 29.78
CA ALA A 251 20.89 -18.91 29.50
C ALA A 251 21.24 -18.19 28.17
N LEU A 252 20.53 -17.10 27.85
CA LEU A 252 21.12 -16.12 26.94
C LEU A 252 22.48 -15.72 27.56
N PRO A 253 23.59 -15.66 26.78
CA PRO A 253 24.92 -15.37 27.31
C PRO A 253 24.92 -14.08 28.15
N GLY A 254 24.99 -14.24 29.48
CA GLY A 254 25.12 -13.15 30.45
C GLY A 254 23.87 -12.74 31.23
N ASP A 255 22.69 -13.34 31.02
CA ASP A 255 21.45 -12.92 31.72
C ASP A 255 21.11 -13.74 32.99
N ALA A 256 21.60 -14.99 33.08
CA ALA A 256 21.30 -15.94 34.17
C ALA A 256 19.79 -16.16 34.43
N VAL A 257 18.95 -15.97 33.40
CA VAL A 257 17.50 -16.18 33.49
C VAL A 257 17.14 -17.59 33.06
N LEU A 258 16.21 -18.23 33.77
CA LEU A 258 15.72 -19.58 33.47
C LEU A 258 14.49 -19.54 32.54
N ALA A 259 14.15 -20.68 31.93
CA ALA A 259 12.89 -20.84 31.23
C ALA A 259 11.70 -20.75 32.21
N SER A 260 10.49 -20.59 31.67
CA SER A 260 9.28 -20.40 32.46
C SER A 260 9.03 -21.56 33.44
N ASP A 261 9.24 -22.81 33.02
CA ASP A 261 8.74 -24.01 33.71
C ASP A 261 7.23 -23.89 34.01
N CYS A 262 6.47 -23.49 32.99
CA CYS A 262 5.03 -23.25 33.04
C CYS A 262 4.26 -24.10 32.03
N ASP A 263 3.01 -24.41 32.37
CA ASP A 263 1.95 -24.59 31.38
C ASP A 263 1.49 -23.20 30.93
N LEU A 264 1.41 -22.97 29.63
CA LEU A 264 1.04 -21.72 29.01
C LEU A 264 -0.18 -21.93 28.13
N ASP A 265 -1.05 -20.91 28.07
CA ASP A 265 -2.27 -20.98 27.28
C ASP A 265 -2.67 -19.59 26.79
N GLU A 266 -3.48 -19.54 25.72
CA GLU A 266 -4.08 -18.36 25.12
C GLU A 266 -3.06 -17.22 24.96
N LEU A 267 -2.24 -17.20 23.91
CA LEU A 267 -1.39 -16.04 23.62
C LEU A 267 -2.12 -15.12 22.65
N ARG A 268 -2.42 -13.89 23.06
CA ARG A 268 -3.04 -12.88 22.19
C ARG A 268 -2.21 -11.60 22.12
N ILE A 269 -2.04 -11.11 20.90
CA ILE A 269 -1.35 -9.86 20.60
C ILE A 269 -2.30 -8.95 19.84
N GLN A 270 -2.39 -7.68 20.26
CA GLN A 270 -3.23 -6.69 19.60
C GLN A 270 -2.46 -5.40 19.28
N GLU A 271 -2.82 -4.73 18.19
CA GLU A 271 -2.20 -3.48 17.68
C GLU A 271 -2.62 -2.21 18.44
N VAL A 272 -3.41 -2.37 19.50
CA VAL A 272 -3.93 -1.28 20.34
C VAL A 272 -3.47 -1.43 21.78
N THR A 273 -3.37 -0.31 22.48
CA THR A 273 -3.06 -0.33 23.91
C THR A 273 -4.26 -0.81 24.72
N VAL A 274 -4.03 -1.29 25.95
CA VAL A 274 -5.11 -1.61 26.89
C VAL A 274 -5.97 -0.37 27.18
N ALA A 275 -5.36 0.83 27.16
CA ALA A 275 -6.08 2.09 27.32
C ALA A 275 -7.01 2.39 26.12
N ASP A 276 -6.56 2.11 24.90
CA ASP A 276 -7.37 2.28 23.69
C ASP A 276 -8.56 1.32 23.69
N ARG A 277 -8.36 0.04 24.05
CA ARG A 277 -9.46 -0.94 24.21
C ARG A 277 -10.53 -0.47 25.20
N LEU A 278 -10.10 0.08 26.34
CA LEU A 278 -11.01 0.55 27.37
C LEU A 278 -11.73 1.85 26.99
N LYS A 279 -11.09 2.74 26.20
CA LYS A 279 -11.75 3.92 25.64
C LYS A 279 -12.79 3.52 24.58
N ASP A 280 -12.43 2.58 23.71
CA ASP A 280 -13.33 2.05 22.67
C ASP A 280 -14.65 1.57 23.29
N ALA A 281 -14.57 0.80 24.37
CA ALA A 281 -15.72 0.35 25.14
C ALA A 281 -16.60 1.47 25.76
N ARG A 282 -16.13 2.73 25.84
CA ARG A 282 -16.83 3.87 26.48
C ARG A 282 -17.39 4.89 25.51
N THR A 283 -16.79 5.10 24.34
CA THR A 283 -17.10 6.26 23.48
C THR A 283 -17.97 5.90 22.27
N ALA A 284 -19.20 6.42 22.32
CA ALA A 284 -20.15 6.77 21.25
C ALA A 284 -20.78 5.63 20.41
N ALA A 285 -22.03 5.85 19.99
CA ALA A 285 -22.71 5.06 18.97
C ALA A 285 -21.91 5.13 17.66
N ARG A 286 -21.06 4.13 17.43
CA ARG A 286 -20.36 3.97 16.16
C ARG A 286 -21.36 3.48 15.11
N PRO A 287 -21.20 3.89 13.84
CA PRO A 287 -21.94 3.25 12.77
C PRO A 287 -21.69 1.74 12.82
N ALA A 288 -22.75 0.94 12.72
CA ALA A 288 -22.59 -0.51 12.70
C ALA A 288 -21.78 -0.93 11.47
N ILE A 289 -20.60 -1.51 11.71
CA ILE A 289 -19.77 -2.20 10.73
C ILE A 289 -19.88 -3.68 11.04
N ASP A 290 -20.13 -4.48 10.00
CA ASP A 290 -20.03 -5.94 10.10
C ASP A 290 -18.54 -6.31 10.24
N GLU A 291 -18.12 -6.58 11.47
CA GLU A 291 -16.72 -6.87 11.78
C GLU A 291 -16.29 -8.20 11.16
N ALA A 292 -17.15 -9.22 11.10
CA ALA A 292 -16.80 -10.49 10.45
C ALA A 292 -16.47 -10.28 8.98
N GLN A 293 -17.25 -9.44 8.31
CA GLN A 293 -17.02 -9.09 6.91
C GLN A 293 -15.77 -8.21 6.71
N LEU A 294 -15.49 -7.28 7.62
CA LEU A 294 -14.23 -6.53 7.62
C LEU A 294 -13.05 -7.50 7.69
N LEU A 295 -13.04 -8.39 8.68
CA LEU A 295 -11.98 -9.37 8.90
C LEU A 295 -11.79 -10.30 7.70
N GLU A 296 -12.88 -10.72 7.05
CA GLU A 296 -12.84 -11.52 5.82
C GLU A 296 -12.14 -10.79 4.66
N CYS A 297 -12.40 -9.48 4.51
CA CYS A 297 -11.73 -8.64 3.52
C CYS A 297 -10.24 -8.49 3.86
N GLU A 298 -9.90 -8.23 5.12
CA GLU A 298 -8.50 -8.09 5.54
C GLU A 298 -7.69 -9.35 5.27
N ASP A 299 -8.22 -10.52 5.64
CA ASP A 299 -7.54 -11.81 5.46
C ASP A 299 -7.30 -12.09 3.97
N THR A 300 -8.32 -11.84 3.15
CA THR A 300 -8.24 -12.08 1.71
C THR A 300 -7.22 -11.15 1.05
N VAL A 301 -7.19 -9.87 1.44
CA VAL A 301 -6.21 -8.90 0.91
C VAL A 301 -4.80 -9.23 1.36
N ARG A 302 -4.60 -9.52 2.65
CA ARG A 302 -3.28 -9.89 3.19
C ARG A 302 -2.73 -11.13 2.51
N ALA A 303 -3.53 -12.20 2.39
CA ALA A 303 -3.12 -13.41 1.68
C ALA A 303 -2.79 -13.16 0.20
N THR A 304 -3.55 -12.27 -0.46
CA THR A 304 -3.26 -11.86 -1.84
C THR A 304 -1.93 -11.10 -1.93
N ILE A 305 -1.69 -10.15 -1.03
CA ILE A 305 -0.44 -9.39 -0.97
C ILE A 305 0.74 -10.32 -0.66
N ASP A 306 0.62 -11.21 0.31
CA ASP A 306 1.68 -12.16 0.68
C ASP A 306 2.02 -13.08 -0.51
N LYS A 307 1.01 -13.51 -1.29
CA LYS A 307 1.23 -14.27 -2.53
C LYS A 307 1.92 -13.44 -3.60
N LEU A 308 1.58 -12.16 -3.76
CA LEU A 308 2.26 -11.26 -4.69
C LEU A 308 3.71 -11.00 -4.26
N LEU A 309 3.98 -10.76 -2.97
CA LEU A 309 5.33 -10.59 -2.45
C LEU A 309 6.20 -11.83 -2.69
N ALA A 310 5.64 -13.03 -2.54
CA ALA A 310 6.34 -14.28 -2.85
C ALA A 310 6.73 -14.42 -4.34
N LEU A 311 6.10 -13.67 -5.25
CA LEU A 311 6.43 -13.62 -6.67
C LEU A 311 7.43 -12.50 -7.01
N GLN A 312 7.73 -11.59 -6.08
CA GLN A 312 8.66 -10.49 -6.33
C GLN A 312 10.05 -11.04 -6.58
N ARG A 313 10.68 -10.61 -7.68
CA ARG A 313 12.05 -10.96 -8.04
C ARG A 313 12.85 -9.72 -8.34
N HIS A 314 13.94 -9.54 -7.60
CA HIS A 314 14.85 -8.39 -7.77
C HIS A 314 14.07 -7.06 -7.78
N GLY A 315 13.15 -6.89 -6.84
CA GLY A 315 12.32 -5.70 -6.69
C GLY A 315 11.10 -5.59 -7.62
N GLY A 316 10.97 -6.43 -8.66
CA GLY A 316 9.85 -6.35 -9.60
C GLY A 316 9.03 -7.62 -9.74
N TRP A 317 8.00 -7.53 -10.59
CA TRP A 317 7.11 -8.63 -10.99
C TRP A 317 7.09 -8.75 -12.52
N HIS A 318 6.80 -9.97 -12.98
CA HIS A 318 6.41 -10.26 -14.35
C HIS A 318 4.94 -9.89 -14.60
N ASP A 319 4.57 -9.70 -15.86
CA ASP A 319 3.19 -9.35 -16.22
C ASP A 319 2.25 -10.53 -16.11
N TYR A 320 2.76 -11.73 -16.34
CA TYR A 320 2.00 -12.98 -16.28
C TYR A 320 2.88 -14.11 -15.76
N TYR A 321 2.25 -15.06 -15.08
CA TYR A 321 2.89 -16.28 -14.59
C TYR A 321 2.13 -17.51 -15.09
N GLN A 322 2.79 -18.62 -15.39
CA GLN A 322 2.15 -19.89 -15.66
C GLN A 322 1.28 -20.31 -14.47
N PHE A 323 0.07 -20.80 -14.71
CA PHE A 323 -0.79 -21.32 -13.65
C PHE A 323 -0.95 -22.85 -13.78
N PRO A 324 -0.73 -23.64 -12.70
CA PRO A 324 -0.62 -23.25 -11.29
C PRO A 324 0.82 -23.14 -10.75
N THR A 325 1.85 -23.22 -11.59
CA THR A 325 3.26 -23.29 -11.14
C THR A 325 3.85 -21.95 -10.70
N TYR A 326 3.28 -20.84 -11.18
CA TYR A 326 3.75 -19.47 -11.00
C TYR A 326 5.16 -19.21 -11.52
N GLU A 327 5.61 -19.96 -12.54
CA GLU A 327 6.82 -19.60 -13.28
C GLU A 327 6.53 -18.45 -14.25
N PRO A 328 7.47 -17.54 -14.51
CA PRO A 328 7.26 -16.43 -15.44
C PRO A 328 6.78 -16.89 -16.83
N ALA A 329 5.78 -16.21 -17.39
CA ALA A 329 5.16 -16.56 -18.68
C ALA A 329 5.08 -15.33 -19.59
N GLU A 330 6.08 -15.13 -20.46
CA GLU A 330 6.20 -13.91 -21.26
C GLU A 330 6.61 -14.15 -22.72
N TRP A 331 6.51 -13.09 -23.53
CA TRP A 331 6.76 -13.03 -24.97
C TRP A 331 8.21 -13.32 -25.39
N GLY A 332 8.62 -14.58 -25.29
CA GLY A 332 9.97 -15.03 -25.65
C GLY A 332 11.05 -14.71 -24.62
N TRP A 333 10.69 -14.07 -23.50
CA TRP A 333 11.58 -13.73 -22.38
C TRP A 333 11.29 -14.63 -21.17
N PHE A 334 11.44 -15.94 -21.33
CA PHE A 334 11.44 -16.84 -20.17
C PHE A 334 12.66 -16.54 -19.30
N GLY A 335 12.49 -16.07 -18.06
CA GLY A 335 13.63 -15.95 -17.17
C GLY A 335 13.52 -14.98 -16.00
N ARG A 336 14.70 -14.55 -15.53
CA ARG A 336 14.94 -13.77 -14.31
C ARG A 336 14.78 -12.25 -14.53
N GLY A 337 13.88 -11.82 -15.40
CA GLY A 337 13.73 -10.40 -15.78
C GLY A 337 12.75 -9.61 -14.92
N VAL A 338 12.56 -8.34 -15.28
CA VAL A 338 11.43 -7.48 -14.83
C VAL A 338 10.87 -6.72 -16.04
N ASN A 339 9.56 -6.52 -16.06
CA ASN A 339 8.86 -5.82 -17.15
C ASN A 339 8.31 -4.47 -16.69
N LEU A 340 8.61 -3.40 -17.42
CA LEU A 340 8.09 -2.05 -17.16
C LEU A 340 7.07 -1.59 -18.22
N TRP A 341 6.77 -2.43 -19.20
CA TRP A 341 5.76 -2.15 -20.23
C TRP A 341 4.37 -2.06 -19.63
N PHE A 342 3.97 -3.03 -18.80
CA PHE A 342 2.65 -3.03 -18.17
C PHE A 342 2.65 -2.41 -16.77
N THR A 343 1.45 -2.19 -16.25
CA THR A 343 1.22 -1.49 -14.99
C THR A 343 1.50 -2.34 -13.74
N ALA A 344 1.80 -3.64 -13.88
CA ALA A 344 1.92 -4.60 -12.78
C ALA A 344 2.80 -4.09 -11.64
N ASN A 345 4.04 -3.69 -11.94
CA ASN A 345 4.98 -3.19 -10.95
C ASN A 345 4.43 -1.99 -10.17
N ALA A 346 3.94 -0.96 -10.86
CA ALA A 346 3.41 0.23 -10.21
C ALA A 346 2.10 -0.04 -9.44
N GLN A 347 1.21 -0.88 -9.95
CA GLN A 347 -0.05 -1.23 -9.28
C GLN A 347 0.20 -2.01 -8.00
N ILE A 348 1.06 -3.03 -8.04
CA ILE A 348 1.42 -3.83 -6.87
C ILE A 348 2.15 -2.95 -5.86
N GLY A 349 3.14 -2.15 -6.30
CA GLY A 349 3.84 -1.21 -5.41
C GLY A 349 2.90 -0.22 -4.72
N ASN A 350 1.91 0.33 -5.43
CA ASN A 350 0.91 1.21 -4.83
C ASN A 350 -0.03 0.46 -3.87
N LEU A 351 -0.41 -0.77 -4.16
CA LEU A 351 -1.17 -1.63 -3.24
C LEU A 351 -0.41 -1.86 -1.93
N LEU A 352 0.88 -2.18 -2.02
CA LEU A 352 1.75 -2.37 -0.87
C LEU A 352 1.84 -1.10 0.01
N LEU A 353 2.01 0.07 -0.61
CA LEU A 353 2.03 1.35 0.13
C LEU A 353 0.70 1.65 0.82
N ARG A 354 -0.44 1.36 0.17
CA ARG A 354 -1.76 1.51 0.81
C ARG A 354 -1.90 0.55 1.99
N ALA A 355 -1.56 -0.72 1.82
CA ALA A 355 -1.64 -1.74 2.86
C ALA A 355 -0.76 -1.37 4.07
N TRP A 356 0.47 -0.91 3.83
CA TRP A 356 1.36 -0.41 4.88
C TRP A 356 0.74 0.75 5.66
N ARG A 357 0.12 1.73 4.99
CA ARG A 357 -0.52 2.88 5.68
C ARG A 357 -1.70 2.49 6.56
N ILE A 358 -2.38 1.39 6.25
CA ILE A 358 -3.55 0.90 6.99
C ILE A 358 -3.11 0.07 8.20
N TRP A 359 -2.12 -0.79 8.01
CA TRP A 359 -1.78 -1.83 8.99
C TRP A 359 -0.41 -1.67 9.65
N ASP A 360 0.40 -0.69 9.24
CA ASP A 360 1.76 -0.46 9.74
C ASP A 360 2.67 -1.69 9.64
N ASP A 361 2.43 -2.55 8.63
CA ASP A 361 3.18 -3.78 8.35
C ASP A 361 4.34 -3.43 7.40
N ASP A 362 5.54 -3.28 7.95
CA ASP A 362 6.72 -2.79 7.24
C ASP A 362 7.23 -3.79 6.20
N ARG A 363 6.82 -5.06 6.23
CA ARG A 363 7.08 -6.00 5.11
C ARG A 363 6.53 -5.48 3.80
N TYR A 364 5.37 -4.81 3.85
CA TYR A 364 4.76 -4.22 2.66
C TYR A 364 5.52 -2.98 2.21
N LEU A 365 6.03 -2.18 3.15
CA LEU A 365 6.91 -1.06 2.84
C LEU A 365 8.24 -1.55 2.23
N ASP A 366 8.86 -2.57 2.80
CA ASP A 366 10.11 -3.18 2.31
C ASP A 366 9.93 -3.65 0.85
N GLY A 367 8.84 -4.36 0.54
CA GLY A 367 8.53 -4.76 -0.84
C GLY A 367 8.37 -3.57 -1.81
N ALA A 368 7.77 -2.46 -1.36
CA ALA A 368 7.68 -1.23 -2.15
C ALA A 368 9.05 -0.53 -2.29
N MET A 369 9.87 -0.48 -1.24
CA MET A 369 11.21 0.09 -1.28
C MET A 369 12.13 -0.71 -2.21
N ASP A 370 11.96 -2.04 -2.25
CA ASP A 370 12.66 -2.93 -3.18
C ASP A 370 12.31 -2.62 -4.65
N LEU A 371 11.04 -2.34 -4.96
CA LEU A 371 10.63 -1.85 -6.28
C LEU A 371 11.29 -0.51 -6.59
N ALA A 372 11.32 0.43 -5.64
CA ALA A 372 11.92 1.74 -5.87
C ALA A 372 13.43 1.66 -6.15
N ARG A 373 14.13 0.74 -5.44
CA ARG A 373 15.54 0.44 -5.71
C ARG A 373 15.72 -0.09 -7.13
N MET A 374 14.93 -1.09 -7.54
CA MET A 374 14.98 -1.63 -8.89
C MET A 374 14.73 -0.55 -9.95
N LEU A 375 13.73 0.31 -9.76
CA LEU A 375 13.44 1.41 -10.69
C LEU A 375 14.59 2.43 -10.75
N ALA A 376 15.23 2.73 -9.63
CA ALA A 376 16.38 3.64 -9.59
C ALA A 376 17.62 3.07 -10.31
N GLU A 377 17.85 1.76 -10.23
CA GLU A 377 18.97 1.05 -10.86
C GLU A 377 18.76 0.81 -12.36
N THR A 378 17.51 0.58 -12.78
CA THR A 378 17.15 0.35 -14.18
C THR A 378 17.03 1.65 -15.00
N GLN A 379 16.88 2.80 -14.34
CA GLN A 379 16.77 4.10 -15.00
C GLN A 379 18.05 4.44 -15.77
N PHE A 380 17.92 4.77 -17.05
CA PHE A 380 19.06 5.19 -17.87
C PHE A 380 19.62 6.55 -17.43
N PRO A 381 20.88 6.87 -17.78
CA PRO A 381 21.50 8.14 -17.42
C PRO A 381 20.72 9.39 -17.87
N MET A 382 20.00 9.31 -19.00
CA MET A 382 19.16 10.39 -19.49
C MET A 382 17.87 10.59 -18.66
N GLY A 383 17.46 9.64 -17.82
CA GLY A 383 16.33 9.75 -16.89
C GLY A 383 15.08 8.90 -17.19
N GLY A 384 15.06 8.10 -18.25
CA GLY A 384 13.93 7.26 -18.64
C GLY A 384 14.25 5.77 -18.52
N TRP A 385 13.25 4.95 -18.79
CA TRP A 385 13.33 3.49 -18.70
C TRP A 385 13.13 2.80 -20.06
N ASN A 386 13.64 1.57 -20.18
CA ASN A 386 13.37 0.64 -21.27
C ASN A 386 12.22 -0.32 -20.92
N TYR A 387 11.58 -0.94 -21.91
CA TYR A 387 10.45 -1.83 -21.68
C TYR A 387 10.77 -3.03 -20.80
N HIS A 388 11.92 -3.68 -21.02
CA HIS A 388 12.24 -4.97 -20.39
C HIS A 388 13.68 -4.99 -19.93
N TYR A 389 13.92 -5.63 -18.79
CA TYR A 389 15.26 -5.86 -18.27
C TYR A 389 15.43 -7.33 -17.91
N ALA A 390 16.52 -7.94 -18.37
CA ALA A 390 16.96 -9.23 -17.85
C ALA A 390 17.84 -9.01 -16.61
N TYR A 391 17.65 -9.78 -15.54
CA TYR A 391 18.56 -9.77 -14.40
C TYR A 391 19.52 -10.95 -14.44
N THR A 392 20.83 -10.67 -14.53
CA THR A 392 21.87 -11.70 -14.55
C THR A 392 23.13 -11.23 -13.84
N ARG A 393 23.71 -12.10 -13.01
CA ARG A 393 24.96 -11.85 -12.27
C ARG A 393 24.95 -10.50 -11.52
N GLY A 394 23.82 -10.17 -10.87
CA GLY A 394 23.69 -8.96 -10.07
C GLY A 394 23.44 -7.68 -10.88
N LYS A 395 23.08 -7.78 -12.17
CA LYS A 395 22.90 -6.61 -13.06
C LYS A 395 21.61 -6.71 -13.86
N TYR A 396 20.96 -5.56 -14.05
CA TYR A 396 19.89 -5.39 -15.02
C TYR A 396 20.47 -5.07 -16.40
N LEU A 397 20.02 -5.79 -17.42
CA LEU A 397 20.38 -5.58 -18.82
C LEU A 397 19.12 -5.19 -19.59
N PRO A 398 19.06 -3.98 -20.18
CA PRO A 398 17.88 -3.56 -20.94
C PRO A 398 17.76 -4.35 -22.25
N SER A 399 16.55 -4.54 -22.74
CA SER A 399 16.31 -5.24 -24.02
C SER A 399 16.67 -4.39 -25.25
N SER A 400 16.71 -3.06 -25.10
CA SER A 400 17.26 -2.15 -26.10
C SER A 400 17.77 -0.86 -25.45
N ASP A 401 18.44 -0.02 -26.24
CA ASP A 401 18.87 1.33 -25.83
C ASP A 401 17.79 2.40 -26.06
N ARG A 402 16.59 2.01 -26.50
CA ARG A 402 15.49 2.93 -26.84
C ARG A 402 14.59 3.20 -25.63
N VAL A 403 14.09 4.44 -25.56
CA VAL A 403 13.15 4.90 -24.52
C VAL A 403 11.92 5.52 -25.18
N TYR A 404 10.75 5.15 -24.67
CA TYR A 404 9.46 5.55 -25.22
C TYR A 404 8.64 6.28 -24.17
N ILE A 405 7.95 7.34 -24.57
CA ILE A 405 6.89 7.96 -23.75
C ILE A 405 5.56 7.25 -23.99
N ALA A 406 5.41 6.66 -25.18
CA ALA A 406 4.21 5.95 -25.57
C ALA A 406 3.80 4.84 -24.60
N GLN A 407 2.50 4.51 -24.63
CA GLN A 407 1.92 3.39 -23.87
C GLN A 407 2.09 3.53 -22.35
N ALA A 408 2.18 4.78 -21.87
CA ALA A 408 2.37 5.12 -20.45
C ALA A 408 3.61 4.47 -19.81
N MET A 409 4.62 4.16 -20.62
CA MET A 409 5.78 3.37 -20.20
C MET A 409 6.61 4.05 -19.11
N GLN A 410 6.75 5.38 -19.18
CA GLN A 410 7.42 6.15 -18.14
C GLN A 410 6.49 6.39 -16.94
N SER A 411 5.19 6.56 -17.21
CA SER A 411 4.19 7.04 -16.26
C SER A 411 4.04 6.14 -15.05
N ASN A 412 4.10 4.83 -15.25
CA ASN A 412 3.93 3.83 -14.20
C ASN A 412 5.03 3.91 -13.12
N PRO A 413 6.33 3.81 -13.46
CA PRO A 413 7.42 4.11 -12.54
C PRO A 413 7.31 5.47 -11.85
N ILE A 414 7.01 6.53 -12.61
CA ILE A 414 6.96 7.90 -12.11
C ILE A 414 5.90 8.05 -11.01
N ARG A 415 4.68 7.58 -11.27
CA ARG A 415 3.55 7.67 -10.32
C ARG A 415 3.86 6.94 -9.02
N PHE A 416 4.35 5.71 -9.11
CA PHE A 416 4.74 4.93 -7.92
C PHE A 416 5.83 5.65 -7.11
N LEU A 417 6.89 6.11 -7.77
CA LEU A 417 8.01 6.79 -7.09
C LEU A 417 7.61 8.13 -6.47
N VAL A 418 6.72 8.89 -7.12
CA VAL A 418 6.15 10.12 -6.54
C VAL A 418 5.35 9.80 -5.28
N PHE A 419 4.53 8.74 -5.33
CA PHE A 419 3.73 8.33 -4.17
C PHE A 419 4.61 7.86 -3.01
N LEU A 420 5.56 6.96 -3.28
CA LEU A 420 6.53 6.50 -2.29
C LEU A 420 7.31 7.68 -1.69
N GLY A 421 8.00 8.46 -2.53
CA GLY A 421 8.84 9.58 -2.09
C GLY A 421 8.05 10.63 -1.32
N GLY A 422 6.76 10.78 -1.63
CA GLY A 422 5.86 11.66 -0.89
C GLY A 422 5.47 11.17 0.50
N LEU A 423 5.19 9.87 0.62
CA LEU A 423 4.78 9.26 1.87
C LEU A 423 5.94 9.04 2.83
N THR A 424 7.12 8.72 2.32
CA THR A 424 8.28 8.29 3.12
C THR A 424 9.39 9.31 3.17
N GLY A 425 9.40 10.29 2.25
CA GLY A 425 10.53 11.20 2.07
C GLY A 425 11.76 10.56 1.41
N ASP A 426 11.62 9.36 0.83
CA ASP A 426 12.74 8.61 0.24
C ASP A 426 13.54 9.45 -0.78
N ALA A 427 14.80 9.71 -0.46
CA ALA A 427 15.67 10.56 -1.26
C ALA A 427 16.02 9.94 -2.63
N ARG A 428 16.07 8.60 -2.74
CA ARG A 428 16.33 7.90 -4.00
C ARG A 428 15.15 8.07 -4.94
N ALA A 429 13.94 7.86 -4.44
CA ALA A 429 12.71 8.08 -5.18
C ALA A 429 12.65 9.53 -5.71
N LYS A 430 12.90 10.52 -4.84
CA LYS A 430 12.95 11.94 -5.24
C LYS A 430 14.02 12.23 -6.31
N ALA A 431 15.21 11.64 -6.19
CA ALA A 431 16.28 11.82 -7.18
C ALA A 431 15.93 11.15 -8.52
N THR A 432 15.36 9.96 -8.50
CA THR A 432 14.91 9.21 -9.69
C THR A 432 13.77 9.94 -10.42
N VAL A 433 12.78 10.47 -9.68
CA VAL A 433 11.71 11.32 -10.24
C VAL A 433 12.29 12.60 -10.84
N ARG A 434 13.28 13.24 -10.20
CA ARG A 434 13.96 14.42 -10.76
C ARG A 434 14.62 14.12 -12.10
N ARG A 435 15.33 12.99 -12.22
CA ARG A 435 15.93 12.56 -13.50
C ARG A 435 14.86 12.31 -14.57
N ALA A 436 13.75 11.69 -14.21
CA ALA A 436 12.62 11.50 -15.14
C ALA A 436 12.01 12.83 -15.60
N MET A 437 11.95 13.83 -14.72
CA MET A 437 11.51 15.18 -15.09
C MET A 437 12.47 15.83 -16.08
N GLU A 438 13.78 15.79 -15.80
CA GLU A 438 14.78 16.34 -16.72
C GLU A 438 14.71 15.66 -18.10
N PHE A 439 14.48 14.34 -18.15
CA PHE A 439 14.23 13.63 -19.40
C PHE A 439 13.05 14.22 -20.16
N HIS A 440 11.88 14.36 -19.52
CA HIS A 440 10.68 14.88 -20.19
C HIS A 440 10.89 16.32 -20.68
N LEU A 441 11.56 17.16 -19.89
CA LEU A 441 11.87 18.53 -20.26
C LEU A 441 12.83 18.59 -21.46
N GLN A 442 13.84 17.72 -21.50
CA GLN A 442 14.80 17.65 -22.62
C GLN A 442 14.17 17.05 -23.88
N ALA A 443 13.30 16.05 -23.73
CA ALA A 443 12.62 15.39 -24.83
C ALA A 443 11.53 16.26 -25.49
N GLN A 444 11.07 17.31 -24.82
CA GLN A 444 10.05 18.20 -25.38
C GLN A 444 10.66 19.06 -26.50
N ALA A 445 10.04 19.04 -27.68
CA ALA A 445 10.41 19.95 -28.76
C ALA A 445 10.11 21.41 -28.39
N PRO A 446 10.80 22.40 -28.99
CA PRO A 446 10.53 23.82 -28.74
C PRO A 446 9.06 24.23 -28.97
N ALA A 447 8.38 23.57 -29.90
CA ALA A 447 6.96 23.80 -30.20
C ALA A 447 5.99 23.18 -29.17
N GLY A 448 6.49 22.37 -28.21
CA GLY A 448 5.72 21.88 -27.07
C GLY A 448 5.31 20.40 -27.10
N TRP A 449 5.52 19.70 -28.20
CA TRP A 449 5.14 18.30 -28.36
C TRP A 449 6.23 17.31 -27.94
N TRP A 450 5.83 16.05 -27.77
CA TRP A 450 6.74 14.90 -27.58
C TRP A 450 6.57 13.88 -28.70
N GLY A 451 7.66 13.15 -28.98
CA GLY A 451 7.69 12.02 -29.90
C GLY A 451 7.44 10.68 -29.21
N TRP A 452 7.01 9.70 -29.99
CA TRP A 452 6.68 8.34 -29.53
C TRP A 452 7.93 7.62 -28.97
N GLU A 453 9.01 7.59 -29.76
CA GLU A 453 10.37 7.20 -29.36
C GLU A 453 11.16 8.46 -28.99
N ALA A 454 11.36 8.68 -27.70
CA ALA A 454 11.97 9.90 -27.17
C ALA A 454 13.49 9.78 -26.97
N TYR A 455 14.05 8.57 -27.07
CA TYR A 455 15.49 8.35 -27.08
C TYR A 455 15.90 7.24 -28.07
N PRO A 456 16.96 7.45 -28.89
CA PRO A 456 17.85 8.62 -28.91
C PRO A 456 17.13 9.90 -29.38
N MET A 457 17.42 11.04 -28.75
CA MET A 457 16.71 12.31 -29.02
C MET A 457 16.81 12.79 -30.48
N ALA A 458 17.81 12.30 -31.22
CA ALA A 458 18.01 12.61 -32.63
C ALA A 458 17.21 11.69 -33.58
N HIS A 459 16.33 10.83 -33.06
CA HIS A 459 15.52 9.93 -33.87
C HIS A 459 14.68 10.72 -34.88
N LYS A 460 14.78 10.33 -36.16
CA LYS A 460 14.07 10.98 -37.27
C LYS A 460 12.98 10.07 -37.82
N GLY A 461 11.97 10.67 -38.45
CA GLY A 461 10.84 9.94 -39.02
C GLY A 461 9.67 9.84 -38.04
N PRO A 462 8.62 9.08 -38.39
CA PRO A 462 7.33 9.17 -37.72
C PRO A 462 7.40 8.88 -36.22
N PHE A 463 8.30 8.02 -35.75
CA PHE A 463 8.42 7.73 -34.31
C PHE A 463 9.03 8.86 -33.47
N GLY A 464 9.83 9.75 -34.07
CA GLY A 464 10.43 10.92 -33.38
C GLY A 464 9.65 12.22 -33.58
N HIS A 465 8.57 12.18 -34.36
CA HIS A 465 7.73 13.32 -34.72
C HIS A 465 6.62 13.60 -33.68
N PRO A 466 5.92 14.76 -33.75
CA PRO A 466 4.82 15.06 -32.84
C PRO A 466 3.73 13.99 -32.81
N ALA A 467 3.42 13.47 -31.63
CA ALA A 467 2.54 12.33 -31.44
C ALA A 467 1.37 12.58 -30.48
N LEU A 468 0.17 12.21 -30.93
CA LEU A 468 -1.01 11.93 -30.09
C LEU A 468 -1.32 10.42 -30.02
N ASN A 469 -0.73 9.61 -30.91
CA ASN A 469 -0.75 8.16 -30.85
C ASN A 469 -0.34 7.68 -29.44
N ASP A 470 -1.02 6.66 -28.91
CA ASP A 470 -0.82 6.16 -27.54
C ASP A 470 -0.84 7.26 -26.45
N ALA A 471 -1.52 8.38 -26.72
CA ALA A 471 -1.60 9.56 -25.88
C ALA A 471 -0.24 10.19 -25.51
N VAL A 472 0.82 10.03 -26.31
CA VAL A 472 2.20 10.47 -25.98
C VAL A 472 2.29 11.88 -25.39
N THR A 473 1.83 12.91 -26.11
CA THR A 473 1.90 14.29 -25.62
C THR A 473 0.99 14.53 -24.39
N PRO A 474 -0.30 14.14 -24.40
CA PRO A 474 -1.15 14.14 -23.21
C PRO A 474 -0.53 13.44 -21.99
N GLN A 475 0.16 12.32 -22.19
CA GLN A 475 0.75 11.51 -21.13
C GLN A 475 1.99 12.19 -20.55
N ALA A 476 2.86 12.74 -21.39
CA ALA A 476 4.00 13.54 -20.92
C ALA A 476 3.55 14.74 -20.07
N MET A 477 2.45 15.39 -20.46
CA MET A 477 1.84 16.47 -19.67
C MET A 477 1.37 15.97 -18.30
N GLN A 478 0.68 14.83 -18.26
CA GLN A 478 0.24 14.22 -16.99
C GLN A 478 1.42 13.80 -16.11
N ASP A 479 2.48 13.24 -16.70
CA ASP A 479 3.67 12.78 -15.98
C ASP A 479 4.41 13.95 -15.35
N LEU A 480 4.60 15.04 -16.09
CA LEU A 480 5.15 16.28 -15.54
C LEU A 480 4.27 16.87 -14.44
N PHE A 481 2.95 16.78 -14.59
CA PHE A 481 2.01 17.23 -13.56
C PHE A 481 2.22 16.40 -12.30
N VAL A 482 2.25 15.07 -12.42
CA VAL A 482 2.56 14.09 -11.36
C VAL A 482 3.91 14.37 -10.69
N MET A 483 4.98 14.68 -11.42
CA MET A 483 6.29 14.98 -10.84
C MET A 483 6.32 16.30 -10.08
N TYR A 484 5.58 17.33 -10.54
CA TYR A 484 5.48 18.62 -9.87
C TYR A 484 5.02 18.47 -8.42
N TRP A 485 4.23 17.43 -8.13
CA TRP A 485 3.79 17.13 -6.77
C TRP A 485 4.90 16.83 -5.78
N LEU A 486 5.94 16.12 -6.19
CA LEU A 486 7.04 15.81 -5.30
C LEU A 486 8.14 16.89 -5.37
N LEU A 487 8.36 17.44 -6.57
CA LEU A 487 9.52 18.27 -6.85
C LEU A 487 9.29 19.78 -6.72
N ARG A 488 8.04 20.24 -6.89
CA ARG A 488 7.66 21.66 -6.92
C ARG A 488 8.44 22.50 -7.93
N ASP A 489 8.86 21.89 -9.03
CA ASP A 489 9.65 22.59 -10.05
C ASP A 489 8.72 23.25 -11.09
N PRO A 490 8.68 24.59 -11.18
CA PRO A 490 7.75 25.29 -12.08
C PRO A 490 8.01 24.99 -13.56
N ARG A 491 9.21 24.53 -13.94
CA ARG A 491 9.52 24.16 -15.33
C ARG A 491 8.62 23.05 -15.86
N ALA A 492 8.14 22.17 -14.98
CA ALA A 492 7.17 21.13 -15.34
C ALA A 492 5.85 21.75 -15.81
N ILE A 493 5.37 22.79 -15.12
CA ILE A 493 4.13 23.50 -15.47
C ILE A 493 4.29 24.28 -16.78
N ASP A 494 5.42 24.94 -16.98
CA ASP A 494 5.71 25.63 -18.24
C ASP A 494 5.72 24.66 -19.43
N ALA A 495 6.29 23.46 -19.26
CA ALA A 495 6.28 22.42 -20.27
C ALA A 495 4.87 21.89 -20.57
N ILE A 496 4.04 21.69 -19.54
CA ILE A 496 2.63 21.31 -19.71
C ILE A 496 1.87 22.36 -20.53
N HIS A 497 2.06 23.65 -20.25
CA HIS A 497 1.45 24.73 -21.02
C HIS A 497 1.85 24.70 -22.50
N ARG A 498 3.14 24.50 -22.81
CA ARG A 498 3.59 24.37 -24.21
C ARG A 498 2.95 23.16 -24.91
N GLY A 499 2.82 22.02 -24.23
CA GLY A 499 2.13 20.85 -24.76
C GLY A 499 0.66 21.13 -25.06
N ALA A 500 -0.03 21.84 -24.17
CA ALA A 500 -1.42 22.25 -24.37
C ALA A 500 -1.59 23.18 -25.58
N GLU A 501 -0.72 24.20 -25.71
CA GLU A 501 -0.75 25.12 -26.85
C GLU A 501 -0.46 24.38 -28.17
N TRP A 502 0.41 23.37 -28.17
CA TRP A 502 0.59 22.51 -29.33
C TRP A 502 -0.68 21.71 -29.68
N ILE A 503 -1.35 21.09 -28.70
CA ILE A 503 -2.60 20.35 -28.93
C ILE A 503 -3.67 21.26 -29.57
N LEU A 504 -3.76 22.52 -29.13
CA LEU A 504 -4.66 23.52 -29.74
C LEU A 504 -4.27 23.80 -31.20
N ALA A 505 -2.98 23.98 -31.46
CA ALA A 505 -2.46 24.28 -32.80
C ALA A 505 -2.52 23.07 -33.77
N ALA A 506 -2.52 21.84 -33.24
CA ALA A 506 -2.58 20.61 -34.02
C ALA A 506 -4.01 20.22 -34.45
N GLN A 507 -5.06 20.87 -33.91
CA GLN A 507 -6.44 20.57 -34.30
C GLN A 507 -6.65 20.82 -35.80
N LEU A 508 -7.21 19.83 -36.49
CA LEU A 508 -7.58 19.96 -37.90
C LEU A 508 -8.79 20.89 -38.08
N GLY A 509 -8.75 21.66 -39.17
CA GLY A 509 -9.78 22.62 -39.54
C GLY A 509 -10.92 22.02 -40.37
N PRO A 510 -11.86 22.85 -40.85
CA PRO A 510 -12.97 22.37 -41.68
C PRO A 510 -12.47 21.68 -42.96
N PRO A 511 -13.19 20.65 -43.46
CA PRO A 511 -14.52 20.24 -43.02
C PRO A 511 -14.56 19.25 -41.84
N THR A 512 -13.43 18.65 -41.44
CA THR A 512 -13.37 17.58 -40.42
C THR A 512 -12.61 18.05 -39.18
N TYR A 513 -13.32 18.38 -38.10
CA TYR A 513 -12.68 18.82 -36.85
C TYR A 513 -12.24 17.64 -35.97
N GLY A 514 -10.95 17.49 -35.77
CA GLY A 514 -10.40 16.45 -34.90
C GLY A 514 -8.88 16.52 -34.83
N TRP A 515 -8.26 15.39 -34.52
CA TRP A 515 -6.81 15.25 -34.46
C TRP A 515 -6.40 13.94 -35.13
N ALA A 516 -5.25 13.95 -35.79
CA ALA A 516 -4.55 12.76 -36.26
C ALA A 516 -3.66 12.15 -35.18
N ASP A 517 -3.27 10.88 -35.37
CA ASP A 517 -2.36 10.17 -34.48
C ASP A 517 -0.94 10.75 -34.53
N GLN A 518 -0.46 11.12 -35.72
CA GLN A 518 0.91 11.57 -35.96
C GLN A 518 0.98 12.77 -36.90
N TYR A 519 1.92 13.69 -36.64
CA TYR A 519 2.12 14.89 -37.45
C TYR A 519 3.58 15.06 -37.88
N ASP A 520 3.85 15.89 -38.87
CA ASP A 520 5.19 16.47 -39.08
C ASP A 520 5.42 17.72 -38.21
N GLU A 521 6.63 18.29 -38.27
CA GLU A 521 7.00 19.50 -37.52
C GLU A 521 6.15 20.74 -37.89
N LYS A 522 5.38 20.70 -38.99
CA LYS A 522 4.49 21.76 -39.45
C LYS A 522 3.02 21.47 -39.11
N ASN A 523 2.76 20.52 -38.21
CA ASN A 523 1.43 20.06 -37.82
C ASN A 523 0.59 19.54 -39.01
N GLN A 524 1.22 18.97 -40.04
CA GLN A 524 0.50 18.23 -41.08
C GLN A 524 0.37 16.76 -40.68
N PRO A 525 -0.82 16.14 -40.76
CA PRO A 525 -0.98 14.71 -40.54
C PRO A 525 -0.05 13.90 -41.46
N VAL A 526 0.63 12.90 -40.89
CA VAL A 526 1.53 12.01 -41.64
C VAL A 526 1.24 10.55 -41.31
N TRP A 527 1.76 9.66 -42.16
CA TRP A 527 1.77 8.23 -41.87
C TRP A 527 2.65 7.94 -40.65
N MET A 528 2.17 7.08 -39.75
CA MET A 528 3.02 6.47 -38.72
C MET A 528 3.52 5.12 -39.23
N ARG A 529 2.88 4.01 -38.84
CA ARG A 529 3.09 2.71 -39.49
C ARG A 529 2.34 2.68 -40.83
N ASN A 530 2.63 1.68 -41.65
CA ASN A 530 2.05 1.58 -42.99
C ASN A 530 0.53 1.37 -43.03
N PHE A 531 -0.10 1.20 -41.87
CA PHE A 531 -1.53 1.05 -41.68
C PHE A 531 -2.15 2.17 -40.84
N GLU A 532 -1.38 3.21 -40.50
CA GLU A 532 -1.81 4.35 -39.69
C GLU A 532 -1.78 5.62 -40.54
N PRO A 533 -2.92 5.99 -41.14
CA PRO A 533 -2.97 7.01 -42.16
C PRO A 533 -2.93 8.45 -41.60
N PRO A 534 -2.62 9.44 -42.45
CA PRO A 534 -2.74 10.87 -42.14
C PRO A 534 -4.23 11.30 -42.09
N ALA A 535 -4.97 10.80 -41.11
CA ALA A 535 -6.42 10.95 -40.97
C ALA A 535 -6.82 11.38 -39.56
N VAL A 536 -8.03 11.91 -39.39
CA VAL A 536 -8.58 12.14 -38.04
C VAL A 536 -8.76 10.78 -37.36
N SER A 537 -8.20 10.62 -36.17
CA SER A 537 -8.21 9.39 -35.38
C SER A 537 -9.11 9.54 -34.15
N MET A 538 -10.01 8.58 -33.96
CA MET A 538 -10.86 8.52 -32.76
C MET A 538 -10.04 8.22 -31.50
N GLN A 539 -8.88 7.55 -31.63
CA GLN A 539 -7.95 7.37 -30.51
C GLN A 539 -7.31 8.70 -30.11
N ALA A 540 -6.80 9.47 -31.08
CA ALA A 540 -6.24 10.80 -30.81
C ALA A 540 -7.29 11.75 -30.21
N VAL A 541 -8.53 11.74 -30.73
CA VAL A 541 -9.66 12.49 -30.15
C VAL A 541 -9.90 12.07 -28.69
N GLY A 542 -9.94 10.77 -28.40
CA GLY A 542 -10.07 10.26 -27.04
C GLY A 542 -8.93 10.72 -26.11
N ALA A 543 -7.69 10.72 -26.61
CA ALA A 543 -6.49 11.08 -25.85
C ALA A 543 -6.42 12.57 -25.49
N VAL A 544 -6.93 13.48 -26.31
CA VAL A 544 -6.89 14.93 -26.03
C VAL A 544 -7.95 15.39 -25.04
N ILE A 545 -9.06 14.66 -24.87
CA ILE A 545 -10.12 14.99 -23.92
C ILE A 545 -9.57 15.19 -22.50
N PRO A 546 -8.85 14.22 -21.89
CA PRO A 546 -8.30 14.39 -20.54
C PRO A 546 -7.25 15.51 -20.47
N ALA A 547 -6.44 15.74 -21.51
CA ALA A 547 -5.45 16.81 -21.50
C ALA A 547 -6.09 18.20 -21.51
N LEU A 548 -7.03 18.46 -22.42
CA LEU A 548 -7.69 19.76 -22.54
C LEU A 548 -8.60 20.06 -21.34
N THR A 549 -9.28 19.04 -20.82
CA THR A 549 -10.09 19.20 -19.60
C THR A 549 -9.23 19.43 -18.37
N MET A 550 -8.12 18.71 -18.21
CA MET A 550 -7.12 18.99 -17.16
C MET A 550 -6.64 20.45 -17.23
N MET A 551 -6.32 20.96 -18.42
CA MET A 551 -5.88 22.34 -18.58
C MET A 551 -6.96 23.35 -18.21
N TYR A 552 -8.22 23.12 -18.60
CA TYR A 552 -9.33 23.93 -18.15
C TYR A 552 -9.51 23.88 -16.63
N ASP A 553 -9.43 22.68 -16.03
CA ASP A 553 -9.62 22.50 -14.60
C ASP A 553 -8.53 23.19 -13.77
N LEU A 554 -7.29 23.22 -14.30
CA LEU A 554 -6.15 23.87 -13.65
C LEU A 554 -6.12 25.40 -13.83
N THR A 555 -6.63 25.92 -14.96
CA THR A 555 -6.43 27.33 -15.34
C THR A 555 -7.71 28.17 -15.32
N GLY A 556 -8.87 27.54 -15.47
CA GLY A 556 -10.14 28.19 -15.75
C GLY A 556 -10.27 28.76 -17.18
N ASP A 557 -9.27 28.55 -18.04
CA ASP A 557 -9.26 29.13 -19.40
C ASP A 557 -10.17 28.34 -20.36
N ALA A 558 -11.31 28.94 -20.70
CA ALA A 558 -12.31 28.35 -21.58
C ALA A 558 -11.80 28.05 -23.00
N ARG A 559 -10.65 28.60 -23.42
CA ARG A 559 -10.01 28.27 -24.71
C ARG A 559 -9.72 26.77 -24.83
N TYR A 560 -9.41 26.07 -23.74
CA TYR A 560 -9.15 24.63 -23.78
C TYR A 560 -10.40 23.78 -24.05
N LEU A 561 -11.60 24.28 -23.75
CA LEU A 561 -12.85 23.56 -24.06
C LEU A 561 -13.38 23.84 -25.48
N ALA A 562 -12.94 24.92 -26.13
CA ALA A 562 -13.45 25.31 -27.44
C ALA A 562 -13.17 24.29 -28.56
N PRO A 563 -11.96 23.68 -28.67
CA PRO A 563 -11.68 22.63 -29.65
C PRO A 563 -12.58 21.41 -29.50
N LEU A 564 -12.89 21.01 -28.27
CA LEU A 564 -13.78 19.88 -27.99
C LEU A 564 -15.20 20.15 -28.50
N ARG A 565 -15.71 21.38 -28.35
CA ARG A 565 -17.02 21.76 -28.91
C ARG A 565 -17.05 21.68 -30.44
N LYS A 566 -15.98 22.11 -31.11
CA LYS A 566 -15.86 22.03 -32.58
C LYS A 566 -15.84 20.57 -33.05
N CYS A 567 -15.04 19.74 -32.38
CA CYS A 567 -14.97 18.30 -32.67
C CYS A 567 -16.32 17.63 -32.43
N LEU A 568 -17.00 17.90 -31.31
CA LEU A 568 -18.33 17.37 -31.02
C LEU A 568 -19.35 17.75 -32.10
N ALA A 569 -19.36 19.01 -32.55
CA ALA A 569 -20.25 19.44 -33.62
C ALA A 569 -20.03 18.67 -34.93
N TRP A 570 -18.78 18.37 -35.28
CA TRP A 570 -18.47 17.51 -36.41
C TRP A 570 -18.91 16.05 -36.16
N LEU A 571 -18.58 15.46 -35.02
CA LEU A 571 -18.99 14.09 -34.68
C LEU A 571 -20.52 13.92 -34.71
N ASP A 572 -21.27 14.90 -34.22
CA ASP A 572 -22.74 14.89 -34.26
C ASP A 572 -23.29 14.96 -35.69
N SER A 573 -22.54 15.55 -36.63
CA SER A 573 -22.89 15.61 -38.05
C SER A 573 -22.60 14.30 -38.82
N VAL A 574 -21.75 13.41 -38.28
CA VAL A 574 -21.40 12.14 -38.93
C VAL A 574 -22.62 11.20 -38.97
N PRO A 575 -23.02 10.69 -40.16
CA PRO A 575 -24.13 9.74 -40.28
C PRO A 575 -23.92 8.50 -39.43
N GLU A 576 -24.98 7.97 -38.82
CA GLU A 576 -24.90 6.82 -37.90
C GLU A 576 -24.19 5.60 -38.52
N LYS A 577 -24.48 5.29 -39.79
CA LYS A 577 -23.84 4.21 -40.55
C LYS A 577 -22.32 4.34 -40.69
N ASP A 578 -21.80 5.56 -40.56
CA ASP A 578 -20.40 5.91 -40.75
C ASP A 578 -19.67 6.11 -39.40
N ARG A 579 -20.34 5.91 -38.26
CA ARG A 579 -19.76 6.04 -36.91
C ARG A 579 -18.95 4.80 -36.48
N GLY A 580 -18.04 5.01 -35.53
CA GLY A 580 -17.29 3.95 -34.85
C GLY A 580 -16.08 3.41 -35.61
N TRP A 581 -15.73 3.98 -36.77
CA TRP A 581 -14.44 3.71 -37.41
C TRP A 581 -13.31 4.41 -36.68
N LEU A 582 -12.11 3.84 -36.72
CA LEU A 582 -10.94 4.44 -36.08
C LEU A 582 -10.50 5.73 -36.79
N TRP A 583 -10.54 5.77 -38.13
CA TRP A 583 -10.03 6.89 -38.92
C TRP A 583 -11.05 7.51 -39.89
N TYR A 584 -10.95 8.83 -40.09
CA TYR A 584 -11.78 9.62 -41.00
C TYR A 584 -10.93 10.56 -41.85
N ASP A 585 -11.23 10.60 -43.15
CA ASP A 585 -10.54 11.46 -44.10
C ASP A 585 -10.78 12.96 -43.76
N PRO A 586 -9.72 13.77 -43.57
CA PRO A 586 -9.85 15.18 -43.21
C PRO A 586 -10.56 16.06 -44.26
N GLN A 587 -10.55 15.64 -45.54
CA GLN A 587 -11.15 16.39 -46.64
C GLN A 587 -12.57 15.93 -46.94
N THR A 588 -12.82 14.61 -46.94
CA THR A 588 -14.12 14.06 -47.36
C THR A 588 -15.07 13.77 -46.20
N GLN A 589 -14.58 13.80 -44.94
CA GLN A 589 -15.30 13.38 -43.72
C GLN A 589 -15.70 11.90 -43.71
N ARG A 590 -15.32 11.11 -44.72
CA ARG A 590 -15.71 9.72 -44.85
C ARG A 590 -14.81 8.82 -43.99
N PRO A 591 -15.34 7.74 -43.40
CA PRO A 591 -14.52 6.76 -42.73
C PRO A 591 -13.57 6.07 -43.71
N VAL A 592 -12.34 5.83 -43.27
CA VAL A 592 -11.26 5.22 -44.07
C VAL A 592 -10.57 4.10 -43.31
N VAL A 593 -9.95 3.21 -44.07
CA VAL A 593 -8.96 2.23 -43.59
C VAL A 593 -7.69 2.35 -44.41
N ALA A 594 -6.58 1.89 -43.84
CA ALA A 594 -5.31 1.95 -44.54
C ALA A 594 -4.43 0.73 -44.31
N TYR A 595 -3.69 0.35 -45.35
CA TYR A 595 -2.67 -0.69 -45.28
C TYR A 595 -1.63 -0.48 -46.39
N HIS A 596 -0.36 -0.79 -46.13
CA HIS A 596 0.75 -0.53 -47.06
C HIS A 596 0.78 0.90 -47.65
N ASN A 597 0.53 1.91 -46.82
CA ASN A 597 0.48 3.33 -47.20
C ASN A 597 -0.61 3.69 -48.21
N GLU A 598 -1.64 2.86 -48.36
CA GLU A 598 -2.82 3.13 -49.18
C GLU A 598 -4.02 3.37 -48.27
N MET A 599 -4.65 4.55 -48.40
CA MET A 599 -5.83 4.94 -47.63
C MET A 599 -7.06 4.90 -48.55
N LEU A 600 -8.09 4.14 -48.15
CA LEU A 600 -9.29 3.94 -48.94
C LEU A 600 -10.55 4.15 -48.08
N PRO A 601 -11.64 4.68 -48.66
CA PRO A 601 -12.95 4.64 -48.02
C PRO A 601 -13.31 3.20 -47.62
N VAL A 602 -13.98 3.05 -46.48
CA VAL A 602 -14.33 1.72 -45.93
C VAL A 602 -15.26 0.89 -46.82
N ASP A 603 -15.98 1.54 -47.74
CA ASP A 603 -16.85 0.90 -48.74
C ASP A 603 -16.16 0.65 -50.09
N HIS A 604 -14.88 1.01 -50.23
CA HIS A 604 -14.12 0.68 -51.42
C HIS A 604 -13.99 -0.85 -51.55
N PRO A 605 -14.16 -1.45 -52.75
CA PRO A 605 -14.12 -2.90 -52.92
C PRO A 605 -12.86 -3.56 -52.33
N LYS A 606 -11.68 -2.95 -52.55
CA LYS A 606 -10.41 -3.41 -51.96
C LYS A 606 -10.37 -3.26 -50.44
N ALA A 607 -10.98 -2.21 -49.88
CA ALA A 607 -11.04 -2.04 -48.42
C ALA A 607 -11.83 -3.18 -47.77
N VAL A 608 -13.01 -3.49 -48.34
CA VAL A 608 -13.91 -4.55 -47.86
C VAL A 608 -13.30 -5.94 -48.02
N GLN A 609 -12.72 -6.24 -49.18
CA GLN A 609 -12.28 -7.59 -49.52
C GLN A 609 -10.88 -7.94 -48.98
N GLU A 610 -10.03 -6.94 -48.75
CA GLU A 610 -8.60 -7.16 -48.45
C GLU A 610 -8.15 -6.47 -47.17
N ILE A 611 -8.35 -5.15 -47.05
CA ILE A 611 -7.72 -4.37 -45.97
C ILE A 611 -8.39 -4.62 -44.62
N ILE A 612 -9.73 -4.52 -44.54
CA ILE A 612 -10.47 -4.68 -43.28
C ILE A 612 -10.22 -6.06 -42.66
N PRO A 613 -10.32 -7.19 -43.40
CA PRO A 613 -10.04 -8.51 -42.84
C PRO A 613 -8.62 -8.63 -42.28
N ARG A 614 -7.60 -8.17 -43.03
CA ARG A 614 -6.20 -8.24 -42.60
C ARG A 614 -5.91 -7.41 -41.36
N LEU A 615 -6.51 -6.22 -41.27
CA LEU A 615 -6.37 -5.40 -40.08
C LEU A 615 -7.07 -6.06 -38.90
N ALA A 616 -8.30 -6.54 -39.06
CA ALA A 616 -9.08 -7.14 -37.97
C ALA A 616 -8.38 -8.33 -37.28
N ASP A 617 -7.51 -9.05 -38.00
CA ASP A 617 -6.73 -10.16 -37.43
C ASP A 617 -5.68 -9.72 -36.39
N HIS A 618 -5.18 -8.47 -36.47
CA HIS A 618 -4.03 -8.02 -35.68
C HIS A 618 -4.12 -6.56 -35.16
N TYR A 619 -5.13 -5.78 -35.55
CA TYR A 619 -5.33 -4.38 -35.19
C TYR A 619 -6.81 -3.97 -35.19
N GLY A 620 -7.21 -3.12 -34.24
CA GLY A 620 -8.59 -2.64 -34.15
C GLY A 620 -8.88 -1.51 -35.14
N VAL A 621 -9.72 -1.75 -36.15
CA VAL A 621 -10.20 -0.70 -37.10
C VAL A 621 -11.45 0.04 -36.62
N LYS A 622 -11.98 -0.38 -35.47
CA LYS A 622 -13.13 0.22 -34.79
C LYS A 622 -12.68 0.80 -33.46
N ALA A 623 -13.31 1.91 -33.05
CA ALA A 623 -13.00 2.60 -31.81
C ALA A 623 -14.30 3.02 -31.10
N PRO A 624 -14.28 3.14 -29.76
CA PRO A 624 -15.38 3.78 -29.03
C PRO A 624 -15.64 5.18 -29.59
N TRP A 625 -16.91 5.52 -29.81
CA TRP A 625 -17.30 6.81 -30.38
C TRP A 625 -17.17 7.90 -29.30
N PRO A 626 -16.27 8.90 -29.45
CA PRO A 626 -15.91 9.80 -28.35
C PRO A 626 -16.91 10.94 -28.12
N ALA A 627 -17.96 11.06 -28.94
CA ALA A 627 -18.92 12.17 -28.84
C ALA A 627 -19.58 12.26 -27.46
N ASP A 628 -19.98 11.13 -26.89
CA ASP A 628 -20.60 11.10 -25.56
C ASP A 628 -19.60 11.48 -24.48
N ALA A 629 -18.37 10.96 -24.54
CA ALA A 629 -17.30 11.35 -23.62
C ALA A 629 -16.99 12.86 -23.67
N ILE A 630 -16.98 13.47 -24.85
CA ILE A 630 -16.81 14.92 -25.00
C ILE A 630 -18.02 15.66 -24.40
N ARG A 631 -19.24 15.22 -24.72
CA ARG A 631 -20.47 15.84 -24.23
C ARG A 631 -20.54 15.80 -22.71
N ASP A 632 -20.24 14.66 -22.11
CA ASP A 632 -20.19 14.47 -20.65
C ASP A 632 -19.10 15.34 -20.02
N ALA A 633 -17.90 15.36 -20.62
CA ALA A 633 -16.80 16.19 -20.13
C ALA A 633 -17.13 17.69 -20.14
N LEU A 634 -17.81 18.17 -21.18
CA LEU A 634 -18.29 19.55 -21.32
C LEU A 634 -19.45 19.84 -20.36
N ALA A 635 -20.42 18.93 -20.26
CA ALA A 635 -21.58 19.05 -19.38
C ALA A 635 -21.15 19.15 -17.90
N ALA A 636 -20.24 18.28 -17.48
CA ALA A 636 -19.70 18.27 -16.12
C ALA A 636 -19.04 19.61 -15.75
N ARG A 637 -18.48 20.33 -16.74
CA ARG A 637 -17.75 21.60 -16.55
C ARG A 637 -18.56 22.87 -16.84
N GLN A 638 -19.88 22.75 -17.03
CA GLN A 638 -20.76 23.91 -17.21
C GLN A 638 -20.73 24.85 -15.99
N GLY A 639 -20.58 24.29 -14.79
CA GLY A 639 -20.47 25.05 -13.54
C GLY A 639 -19.06 25.54 -13.18
N GLY A 640 -18.07 25.33 -14.06
CA GLY A 640 -16.66 25.66 -13.82
C GLY A 640 -15.73 24.44 -13.73
N PRO A 641 -14.46 24.66 -13.36
CA PRO A 641 -13.47 23.62 -13.13
C PRO A 641 -13.90 22.51 -12.17
N LEU A 642 -13.50 21.27 -12.48
CA LEU A 642 -13.74 20.08 -11.68
C LEU A 642 -12.46 19.44 -11.15
N PHE A 643 -12.58 18.77 -10.00
CA PHE A 643 -11.47 18.16 -9.27
C PHE A 643 -11.81 16.73 -8.90
N PRO A 644 -10.88 15.78 -9.08
CA PRO A 644 -11.14 14.37 -8.82
C PRO A 644 -11.20 14.12 -7.31
N SER A 645 -12.30 13.55 -6.82
CA SER A 645 -12.48 13.14 -5.42
C SER A 645 -12.86 11.66 -5.30
N ALA A 646 -12.83 11.13 -4.08
CA ALA A 646 -13.25 9.75 -3.78
C ALA A 646 -14.69 9.46 -4.21
N SER A 647 -15.59 10.45 -4.14
CA SER A 647 -16.98 10.32 -4.59
C SER A 647 -17.24 10.87 -5.99
N GLY A 648 -16.19 11.02 -6.81
CA GLY A 648 -16.28 11.50 -8.19
C GLY A 648 -15.71 12.90 -8.39
N TRP A 649 -15.94 13.48 -9.56
CA TRP A 649 -15.46 14.83 -9.86
C TRP A 649 -16.33 15.89 -9.16
N LYS A 650 -15.71 16.88 -8.52
CA LYS A 650 -16.40 17.92 -7.74
C LYS A 650 -15.88 19.32 -8.09
N PRO A 651 -16.71 20.37 -7.98
CA PRO A 651 -16.21 21.75 -7.98
C PRO A 651 -15.23 22.00 -6.82
N ARG A 652 -14.32 22.97 -6.98
CA ARG A 652 -13.25 23.30 -6.00
C ARG A 652 -13.73 23.35 -4.56
N LYS A 653 -14.82 24.08 -4.30
CA LYS A 653 -15.35 24.26 -2.94
C LYS A 653 -15.77 22.93 -2.33
N ALA A 654 -16.54 22.14 -3.07
CA ALA A 654 -17.01 20.82 -2.62
C ALA A 654 -15.85 19.85 -2.42
N PHE A 655 -14.85 19.84 -3.31
CA PHE A 655 -13.64 19.04 -3.15
C PHE A 655 -12.85 19.42 -1.88
N ALA A 656 -12.69 20.71 -1.60
CA ALA A 656 -11.97 21.20 -0.41
C ALA A 656 -12.68 20.82 0.90
N GLU A 657 -14.01 20.79 0.88
CA GLU A 657 -14.87 20.43 2.01
C GLU A 657 -15.06 18.91 2.14
N GLU A 658 -14.75 18.12 1.11
CA GLU A 658 -14.92 16.67 1.11
C GLU A 658 -13.86 15.99 1.97
N ARG A 659 -14.29 15.57 3.16
CA ARG A 659 -13.59 14.62 4.01
C ARG A 659 -14.52 13.43 4.27
N LEU A 660 -13.95 12.23 4.32
CA LEU A 660 -14.67 11.07 4.81
C LEU A 660 -14.82 11.22 6.33
N ASP A 661 -16.02 11.54 6.78
CA ASP A 661 -16.39 11.39 8.18
C ASP A 661 -16.76 9.92 8.47
N PRO A 662 -16.80 9.51 9.75
CA PRO A 662 -17.13 8.13 10.10
C PRO A 662 -18.47 7.62 9.54
N THR A 663 -19.48 8.50 9.40
CA THR A 663 -20.80 8.13 8.91
C THR A 663 -20.76 7.79 7.42
N ARG A 664 -20.16 8.66 6.60
CA ARG A 664 -19.97 8.43 5.17
C ARG A 664 -19.08 7.22 4.89
N ALA A 665 -18.05 7.01 5.71
CA ALA A 665 -17.18 5.85 5.60
C ALA A 665 -17.96 4.54 5.86
N ALA A 666 -18.88 4.55 6.82
CA ALA A 666 -19.74 3.40 7.08
C ALA A 666 -20.73 3.11 5.94
N GLU A 667 -21.29 4.15 5.31
CA GLU A 667 -22.11 4.00 4.10
C GLU A 667 -21.29 3.43 2.94
N ALA A 668 -20.09 3.95 2.71
CA ALA A 668 -19.18 3.42 1.70
C ALA A 668 -18.87 1.94 1.94
N PHE A 669 -18.59 1.54 3.19
CA PHE A 669 -18.42 0.14 3.53
C PHE A 669 -19.68 -0.69 3.25
N ARG A 670 -20.89 -0.21 3.57
CA ARG A 670 -22.13 -0.95 3.28
C ARG A 670 -22.41 -1.12 1.79
N HIS A 671 -22.06 -0.14 0.96
CA HIS A 671 -22.38 -0.12 -0.47
C HIS A 671 -21.23 -0.60 -1.37
N ASN A 672 -20.04 -0.86 -0.82
CA ASN A 672 -18.91 -1.33 -1.61
C ASN A 672 -19.17 -2.71 -2.23
N ALA A 673 -18.99 -2.82 -3.54
CA ALA A 673 -19.14 -4.05 -4.30
C ALA A 673 -17.94 -4.99 -4.12
N ARG A 674 -17.89 -5.72 -3.00
CA ARG A 674 -16.79 -6.62 -2.63
C ARG A 674 -16.99 -8.10 -2.96
N SER A 675 -18.24 -8.55 -3.12
CA SER A 675 -18.58 -9.98 -3.19
C SER A 675 -17.89 -10.72 -4.34
N GLU A 676 -17.79 -10.08 -5.50
CA GLU A 676 -17.09 -10.63 -6.66
C GLU A 676 -15.59 -10.79 -6.40
N ALA A 677 -14.96 -9.74 -5.87
CA ALA A 677 -13.53 -9.74 -5.54
C ALA A 677 -13.20 -10.80 -4.48
N LEU A 678 -13.99 -10.90 -3.40
CA LEU A 678 -13.84 -11.94 -2.38
C LEU A 678 -13.92 -13.34 -3.00
N THR A 679 -14.95 -13.59 -3.81
CA THR A 679 -15.18 -14.90 -4.42
C THR A 679 -14.03 -15.31 -5.33
N ARG A 680 -13.58 -14.41 -6.20
CA ARG A 680 -12.51 -14.67 -7.17
C ARG A 680 -11.16 -14.85 -6.49
N LEU A 681 -10.80 -13.97 -5.56
CA LEU A 681 -9.52 -14.07 -4.83
C LEU A 681 -9.48 -15.31 -3.94
N LYS A 682 -10.56 -15.64 -3.21
CA LYS A 682 -10.60 -16.86 -2.39
C LYS A 682 -10.54 -18.14 -3.22
N ALA A 683 -11.19 -18.17 -4.38
CA ALA A 683 -11.07 -19.30 -5.31
C ALA A 683 -9.62 -19.49 -5.76
N TRP A 684 -8.97 -18.40 -6.16
CA TRP A 684 -7.57 -18.38 -6.58
C TRP A 684 -6.58 -18.76 -5.47
N LEU A 685 -6.73 -18.20 -4.27
CA LEU A 685 -5.92 -18.52 -3.10
C LEU A 685 -6.05 -19.99 -2.68
N ALA A 686 -7.20 -20.61 -2.95
CA ALA A 686 -7.42 -22.06 -2.77
C ALA A 686 -6.85 -22.91 -3.93
N GLY A 687 -6.05 -22.34 -4.83
CA GLY A 687 -5.41 -23.04 -5.96
C GLY A 687 -6.34 -23.33 -7.14
N ARG A 688 -7.56 -22.75 -7.18
CA ARG A 688 -8.50 -22.93 -8.30
C ARG A 688 -8.37 -21.79 -9.30
N PRO A 689 -8.56 -22.02 -10.61
CA PRO A 689 -8.61 -20.92 -11.57
C PRO A 689 -9.83 -20.04 -11.29
N ALA A 690 -9.66 -18.73 -11.41
CA ALA A 690 -10.72 -17.75 -11.26
C ALA A 690 -10.75 -16.84 -12.51
N PRO A 691 -11.92 -16.53 -13.10
CA PRO A 691 -12.00 -15.68 -14.29
C PRO A 691 -11.23 -14.38 -14.13
N GLY A 692 -10.53 -13.94 -15.17
CA GLY A 692 -9.71 -12.72 -15.19
C GLY A 692 -8.41 -12.80 -14.38
N LEU A 693 -8.39 -13.49 -13.23
CA LEU A 693 -7.16 -13.78 -12.49
C LEU A 693 -6.34 -14.86 -13.18
N VAL A 694 -7.03 -15.82 -13.79
CA VAL A 694 -6.44 -16.86 -14.61
C VAL A 694 -7.07 -16.77 -15.99
N VAL A 695 -6.22 -16.56 -17.00
CA VAL A 695 -6.60 -16.36 -18.40
C VAL A 695 -6.00 -17.45 -19.28
N GLU A 696 -6.66 -17.76 -20.39
CA GLU A 696 -6.14 -18.67 -21.41
C GLU A 696 -5.48 -17.85 -22.51
N SER A 697 -4.19 -18.03 -22.70
CA SER A 697 -3.41 -17.43 -23.77
C SER A 697 -3.18 -18.44 -24.88
N ARG A 698 -3.35 -18.01 -26.14
CA ARG A 698 -3.07 -18.83 -27.32
C ARG A 698 -1.61 -19.31 -27.33
N ASP A 699 -0.69 -18.44 -26.91
CA ASP A 699 0.75 -18.66 -27.10
C ASP A 699 1.42 -19.21 -25.83
N TYR A 700 0.83 -19.00 -24.65
CA TYR A 700 1.43 -19.38 -23.36
C TYR A 700 0.56 -20.29 -22.49
N GLY A 701 -0.60 -20.73 -23.00
CA GLY A 701 -1.55 -21.54 -22.25
C GLY A 701 -2.15 -20.77 -21.07
N ARG A 702 -2.38 -21.47 -19.96
CA ARG A 702 -3.06 -20.90 -18.80
C ARG A 702 -2.12 -20.04 -17.95
N GLN A 703 -2.44 -18.76 -17.81
CA GLN A 703 -1.62 -17.77 -17.11
C GLN A 703 -2.38 -17.10 -15.96
N PHE A 704 -1.68 -16.78 -14.88
CA PHE A 704 -2.09 -15.91 -13.79
C PHE A 704 -1.73 -14.45 -14.09
N ASP A 705 -2.71 -13.56 -13.90
CA ASP A 705 -2.58 -12.10 -14.03
C ASP A 705 -2.44 -11.45 -12.64
N PRO A 706 -1.23 -10.97 -12.27
CA PRO A 706 -0.98 -10.28 -11.01
C PRO A 706 -1.57 -8.87 -10.97
N MET A 707 -1.83 -8.22 -12.11
CA MET A 707 -2.50 -6.90 -12.16
C MET A 707 -3.95 -7.04 -11.73
N GLU A 708 -4.63 -8.07 -12.21
CA GLU A 708 -6.01 -8.33 -11.80
C GLU A 708 -6.10 -8.69 -10.31
N ALA A 709 -5.12 -9.45 -9.79
CA ALA A 709 -5.03 -9.71 -8.35
C ALA A 709 -4.84 -8.42 -7.55
N ALA A 710 -3.94 -7.55 -7.98
CA ALA A 710 -3.72 -6.26 -7.34
C ALA A 710 -4.96 -5.35 -7.41
N ARG A 711 -5.68 -5.36 -8.54
CA ARG A 711 -6.91 -4.58 -8.74
C ARG A 711 -8.02 -5.04 -7.81
N LEU A 712 -8.28 -6.35 -7.75
CA LEU A 712 -9.30 -6.94 -6.86
C LEU A 712 -8.94 -6.73 -5.38
N ALA A 713 -7.66 -6.91 -5.01
CA ALA A 713 -7.19 -6.62 -3.67
C ALA A 713 -7.36 -5.13 -3.32
N GLY A 714 -7.10 -4.23 -4.27
CA GLY A 714 -7.36 -2.80 -4.12
C GLY A 714 -8.82 -2.48 -3.84
N GLN A 715 -9.77 -3.15 -4.51
CA GLN A 715 -11.21 -2.97 -4.24
C GLN A 715 -11.61 -3.40 -2.84
N LEU A 716 -11.08 -4.53 -2.36
CA LEU A 716 -11.30 -4.98 -0.99
C LEU A 716 -10.62 -4.03 0.01
N LEU A 717 -9.45 -3.50 -0.32
CA LEU A 717 -8.74 -2.54 0.52
C LEU A 717 -9.52 -1.22 0.66
N ASP A 718 -10.23 -0.77 -0.37
CA ASP A 718 -11.16 0.38 -0.27
C ASP A 718 -12.23 0.13 0.80
N ALA A 719 -12.75 -1.11 0.90
CA ALA A 719 -13.71 -1.48 1.93
C ALA A 719 -13.07 -1.48 3.33
N VAL A 720 -11.86 -2.05 3.45
CA VAL A 720 -11.10 -2.06 4.72
C VAL A 720 -10.82 -0.64 5.20
N GLU A 721 -10.36 0.25 4.32
CA GLU A 721 -10.11 1.66 4.63
C GLU A 721 -11.39 2.37 5.11
N ALA A 722 -12.52 2.16 4.43
CA ALA A 722 -13.80 2.75 4.79
C ALA A 722 -14.28 2.26 6.17
N ALA A 723 -14.20 0.96 6.44
CA ALA A 723 -14.56 0.38 7.73
C ALA A 723 -13.66 0.90 8.86
N ARG A 724 -12.33 0.92 8.67
CA ARG A 724 -11.41 1.41 9.70
C ARG A 724 -11.55 2.91 9.97
N VAL A 725 -11.91 3.73 8.98
CA VAL A 725 -12.27 5.14 9.23
C VAL A 725 -13.59 5.25 9.99
N ALA A 726 -14.61 4.45 9.64
CA ALA A 726 -15.89 4.42 10.35
C ALA A 726 -15.73 4.03 11.84
N LEU A 727 -14.78 3.13 12.11
CA LEU A 727 -14.45 2.66 13.46
C LEU A 727 -13.47 3.58 14.21
N ALA A 728 -12.96 4.63 13.55
CA ALA A 728 -11.92 5.54 14.04
C ALA A 728 -10.55 4.89 14.31
N ASP A 729 -10.30 3.72 13.71
CA ASP A 729 -9.02 3.01 13.77
C ASP A 729 -7.99 3.59 12.79
N LEU A 730 -8.48 4.18 11.69
CA LEU A 730 -7.69 4.89 10.70
C LEU A 730 -8.12 6.38 10.66
N PRO A 731 -7.19 7.34 10.80
CA PRO A 731 -7.50 8.75 10.59
C PRO A 731 -7.96 9.03 9.14
N ALA A 732 -9.01 9.82 8.97
CA ALA A 732 -9.57 10.13 7.65
C ALA A 732 -8.59 10.90 6.73
N ASP A 733 -7.65 11.66 7.30
CA ASP A 733 -6.59 12.35 6.55
C ASP A 733 -5.49 11.41 6.06
N ARG A 734 -5.40 10.20 6.63
CA ARG A 734 -4.59 9.12 6.06
C ARG A 734 -5.22 8.48 4.83
N GLN A 735 -6.46 8.81 4.47
CA GLN A 735 -7.02 8.25 3.25
C GLN A 735 -6.48 8.92 1.97
N PRO A 736 -6.05 8.12 0.99
CA PRO A 736 -6.08 8.46 -0.43
C PRO A 736 -7.27 9.37 -0.84
N ARG A 737 -7.04 10.62 -1.27
CA ARG A 737 -8.12 11.48 -1.82
C ARG A 737 -8.34 11.24 -3.32
N PHE A 738 -8.66 10.00 -3.71
CA PHE A 738 -8.50 9.45 -5.07
C PHE A 738 -9.76 9.24 -5.96
N HIS A 739 -9.73 9.47 -7.28
CA HIS A 739 -10.63 8.79 -8.25
C HIS A 739 -9.83 7.89 -9.23
N PRO A 740 -10.21 6.62 -9.48
CA PRO A 740 -9.47 5.68 -10.35
C PRO A 740 -9.63 5.94 -11.87
N GLY A 741 -9.99 7.16 -12.27
CA GLY A 741 -10.36 7.51 -13.65
C GLY A 741 -9.19 7.50 -14.63
N VAL A 742 -9.51 7.09 -15.87
CA VAL A 742 -8.71 6.76 -17.07
C VAL A 742 -7.18 6.98 -16.95
N TRP A 743 -6.48 5.89 -16.60
CA TRP A 743 -5.03 5.62 -16.61
C TRP A 743 -4.23 5.70 -15.27
N GLY A 744 -4.86 5.56 -14.09
CA GLY A 744 -4.20 5.62 -12.74
C GLY A 744 -3.10 4.56 -12.42
N PRO A 745 -2.45 4.59 -11.21
CA PRO A 745 -2.79 5.33 -10.00
C PRO A 745 -1.96 6.60 -9.75
N TRP A 746 -2.68 7.68 -9.38
CA TRP A 746 -2.37 8.68 -8.33
C TRP A 746 -1.26 9.74 -8.52
N VAL A 747 -1.62 11.03 -8.25
CA VAL A 747 -1.00 11.85 -7.18
C VAL A 747 -1.97 12.88 -6.59
N TYR A 748 -2.28 12.73 -5.30
CA TYR A 748 -2.87 13.65 -4.31
C TYR A 748 -2.51 13.03 -2.93
N ALA A 749 -1.22 12.77 -2.69
CA ALA A 749 -0.73 12.31 -1.37
C ALA A 749 -0.48 13.47 -0.40
N PHE A 750 -0.63 14.70 -0.88
CA PHE A 750 -0.14 15.91 -0.23
C PHE A 750 -1.31 16.88 -0.04
N PRO A 751 -2.06 16.77 1.07
CA PRO A 751 -3.17 17.68 1.36
C PRO A 751 -2.72 19.15 1.55
N ASP A 752 -1.42 19.37 1.70
CA ASP A 752 -0.73 20.66 1.79
C ASP A 752 -0.54 21.37 0.44
N VAL A 753 -0.94 20.75 -0.68
CA VAL A 753 -0.76 21.32 -2.03
C VAL A 753 -2.02 22.02 -2.50
N ASP A 754 -1.97 23.35 -2.51
CA ASP A 754 -2.95 24.16 -3.22
C ASP A 754 -2.61 24.18 -4.73
N LEU A 755 -3.03 23.11 -5.42
CA LEU A 755 -2.80 22.95 -6.88
C LEU A 755 -3.49 24.00 -7.74
N TYR A 756 -4.37 24.78 -7.12
CA TYR A 756 -5.17 25.79 -7.78
C TYR A 756 -4.40 27.10 -8.00
N ASN A 757 -3.18 27.18 -7.46
CA ASN A 757 -2.25 28.26 -7.72
C ASN A 757 -1.01 27.71 -8.44
N LEU A 758 -1.23 27.01 -9.57
CA LEU A 758 -0.13 26.67 -10.45
C LEU A 758 0.58 27.96 -10.89
N PRO A 759 1.92 27.98 -10.90
CA PRO A 759 2.67 29.07 -11.48
C PRO A 759 2.16 29.36 -12.89
N ARG A 760 1.69 30.59 -13.12
CA ARG A 760 1.31 31.02 -14.47
C ARG A 760 2.57 31.38 -15.26
N PRO A 761 2.63 31.08 -16.57
CA PRO A 761 3.70 31.55 -17.43
C PRO A 761 3.86 33.08 -17.29
N GLY A 762 5.07 33.54 -16.97
CA GLY A 762 5.37 34.97 -16.84
C GLY A 762 5.14 35.60 -15.45
N GLY A 763 4.89 34.81 -14.39
CA GLY A 763 4.94 35.31 -13.00
C GLY A 763 3.76 36.16 -12.55
N ALA A 764 2.67 36.24 -13.32
CA ALA A 764 1.45 36.91 -12.89
C ALA A 764 0.76 36.09 -11.77
N ARG A 765 0.82 36.58 -10.54
CA ARG A 765 -0.02 36.09 -9.42
C ARG A 765 -1.49 36.50 -9.65
N PRO A 766 -2.46 35.71 -9.14
CA PRO A 766 -3.89 35.99 -9.30
C PRO A 766 -4.32 37.36 -8.79
#